data_AF-A0AAP0LK97-F1
#
_entry.id   AF-A0AAP0LK97-F1
#
_cell.length_a   1.000
_cell.length_b   1.000
_cell.length_c   1.000
_cell.angle_alpha   90.00
_cell.angle_beta   90.00
_cell.angle_gamma   90.00
#
_symmetry.space_group_name_H-M   'P 1'
#
loop_
_entity.id
_entity.type
_entity.pdbx_description
1 polymer ?
#
loop_
_entity_poly.entity_id
_entity_poly.type
_entity_poly.pdbx_seq_one_letter_code
_entity_poly.pdbx_strand_id
1 'polypeptide(L)'
;MGNFQLKLVLLLFTVCAALSTLSTAQDFKCSAQTAARCQALVGYLPPNKTTISEIQSLFTVKNLRSILGANNFPPGTPRNFSVPAQKPIKVPIHCICSNGTGVSDKVPVYTVKKDDGLDFIARTIFGQLLKYQKIVEANNISNPDLIQIGQNLTIPLPCSCDDVDNAKVVHYAHVVEEGSSFELIAQKFGTDRETLMKLNGIDDDSKLIAGEPLDVPLKACNSSIKADSFDNYLRVANGTYTFTANSCVKCQCDATNNWTLQCEPSQFQPSSPNSRWKTCPSMLCGDSESLSIGNTTTSNNCNRTTCEYAGYNNLSILTTLNSLSTCPSCQESGGWKNTLRLDSDLCLNGGGRLCSGVGSRNRLWNTVAKANASRFSLQQSRIGDGCAAFDSSCRLSLERSNCVSSLLTRRRKHNFPVVYDQLNSDCSVESLDTETRLVLGEENGFTNSNKEHSEMRGVTVSESHALVEKSEVASKSHTQDAKNELIVLTLPAIAGQVIDPLAQLMETAYVGRLGSVELASAGVSISIFNIVSKLFNIPLLSVATSFVAEDIAKNLTKDLAAGLEGNGKPPNGTTERKQLSSVSTALLLAVGIGIFEAAALSLASGPFLNLMGVPSASAMHGPAKKFLMLRALGSPAFVVSLALQGIFRGFKDTKTPVLCLGKYWQLISCILVSHTYIFLSTGYIVAVTMIWFLNKKVVLMPPKMGALQFGDYVKSGGFLLGRTLAVLITMTLGTSMAARQGSDAMAAHQICMQVWLAVSLLTDALAASGQALIASYVSKGDFKTVREITKFVLKIGVLTGVSLATILGLSFGSLAPLFTKDPKVLGIVGTGVLFVSASQPINALAFIFDGLHYGVSDFRYAACSMMLVGAMSSTFLLYAPRATGLPGVWAGLTLFMGLRTVAGFVRLLSKSGPWWFLHTDLEGAKVGGY
;
A
#
# COMPACT_ATOMS: atom_id res chain seq x y z
N MET A 1 34.83 -20.60 -0.78
CA MET A 1 33.73 -19.62 -0.55
C MET A 1 34.32 -18.22 -0.50
N GLY A 2 33.55 -17.17 -0.86
CA GLY A 2 34.10 -15.82 -1.07
C GLY A 2 33.41 -14.72 -0.26
N ASN A 3 34.22 -13.81 0.30
CA ASN A 3 33.87 -12.72 1.22
C ASN A 3 32.72 -11.80 0.71
N PHE A 4 32.60 -11.66 -0.62
CA PHE A 4 31.55 -10.88 -1.29
C PHE A 4 30.12 -11.33 -0.94
N GLN A 5 29.88 -12.64 -0.83
CA GLN A 5 28.52 -13.18 -0.57
C GLN A 5 28.05 -12.85 0.86
N LEU A 6 28.96 -12.92 1.84
CA LEU A 6 28.65 -12.52 3.21
C LEU A 6 28.36 -11.01 3.28
N LYS A 7 29.16 -10.18 2.60
CA LYS A 7 28.94 -8.72 2.53
C LYS A 7 27.61 -8.35 1.88
N LEU A 8 27.17 -9.03 0.82
CA LEU A 8 25.89 -8.78 0.18
C LEU A 8 24.71 -9.15 1.08
N VAL A 9 24.78 -10.28 1.79
CA VAL A 9 23.76 -10.66 2.79
C VAL A 9 23.73 -9.68 3.96
N LEU A 10 24.89 -9.23 4.44
CA LEU A 10 24.98 -8.22 5.50
C LEU A 10 24.38 -6.89 5.05
N LEU A 11 24.67 -6.44 3.82
CA LEU A 11 24.13 -5.20 3.24
C LEU A 11 22.60 -5.24 3.11
N LEU A 12 22.03 -6.38 2.70
CA LEU A 12 20.58 -6.55 2.63
C LEU A 12 19.94 -6.61 4.04
N PHE A 13 20.64 -7.18 5.02
CA PHE A 13 20.22 -7.15 6.43
C PHE A 13 20.27 -5.74 7.03
N THR A 14 21.30 -4.94 6.76
CA THR A 14 21.39 -3.57 7.26
C THR A 14 20.41 -2.64 6.56
N VAL A 15 20.10 -2.85 5.27
CA VAL A 15 19.01 -2.14 4.58
C VAL A 15 17.64 -2.50 5.19
N CYS A 16 17.38 -3.77 5.52
CA CYS A 16 16.16 -4.14 6.25
C CYS A 16 16.09 -3.49 7.64
N ALA A 17 17.19 -3.48 8.39
CA ALA A 17 17.25 -2.87 9.72
C ALA A 17 17.11 -1.33 9.70
N ALA A 18 17.59 -0.67 8.64
CA ALA A 18 17.43 0.77 8.43
C ALA A 18 15.98 1.16 8.07
N LEU A 19 15.19 0.24 7.52
CA LEU A 19 13.77 0.44 7.19
C LEU A 19 12.82 0.15 8.36
N SER A 20 13.29 -0.48 9.43
CA SER A 20 12.49 -0.79 10.64
C SER A 20 12.54 0.33 11.70
N THR A 21 12.29 1.57 11.30
CA THR A 21 12.00 2.65 12.27
C THR A 21 10.54 2.57 12.71
N LEU A 22 10.31 2.22 13.97
CA LEU A 22 8.96 2.28 14.57
C LEU A 22 8.50 3.74 14.61
N SER A 23 7.44 4.07 13.86
CA SER A 23 6.67 5.30 14.07
C SER A 23 5.79 5.13 15.32
N THR A 24 6.42 5.25 16.49
CA THR A 24 5.73 5.58 17.74
C THR A 24 4.90 6.84 17.54
N ALA A 25 3.77 6.96 18.23
CA ALA A 25 3.06 8.25 18.28
C ALA A 25 4.02 9.36 18.77
N GLN A 26 3.91 10.55 18.19
CA GLN A 26 4.71 11.70 18.61
C GLN A 26 4.15 12.21 19.95
N ASP A 27 4.67 11.70 21.06
CA ASP A 27 4.27 12.15 22.41
C ASP A 27 4.63 13.63 22.61
N PHE A 28 3.68 14.41 23.12
CA PHE A 28 3.86 15.83 23.36
C PHE A 28 4.85 16.02 24.52
N LYS A 29 5.99 16.62 24.21
CA LYS A 29 7.10 16.82 25.16
C LYS A 29 6.73 17.85 26.21
N CYS A 30 7.12 17.61 27.45
CA CYS A 30 6.99 18.57 28.54
C CYS A 30 8.22 18.52 29.45
N SER A 31 8.80 19.69 29.72
CA SER A 31 10.08 19.87 30.40
C SER A 31 9.96 19.81 31.93
N ALA A 32 8.74 19.82 32.46
CA ALA A 32 8.47 19.83 33.89
C ALA A 32 8.92 18.54 34.60
N GLN A 33 9.89 18.68 35.51
CA GLN A 33 10.43 17.60 36.35
C GLN A 33 9.50 17.21 37.52
N THR A 34 8.45 17.99 37.75
CA THR A 34 7.38 17.73 38.73
C THR A 34 6.03 17.81 38.03
N ALA A 35 4.95 17.37 38.69
CA ALA A 35 3.60 17.25 38.13
C ALA A 35 2.92 18.61 37.86
N ALA A 36 3.45 19.36 36.90
CA ALA A 36 2.90 20.62 36.45
C ALA A 36 1.53 20.40 35.81
N ARG A 37 0.59 21.30 36.13
CA ARG A 37 -0.78 21.30 35.60
C ARG A 37 -1.05 22.58 34.82
N CYS A 38 -1.78 22.46 33.73
CA CYS A 38 -2.22 23.60 32.94
C CYS A 38 -3.55 23.33 32.21
N GLN A 39 -4.12 24.40 31.64
CA GLN A 39 -5.20 24.28 30.68
C GLN A 39 -4.62 24.18 29.26
N ALA A 40 -5.02 23.15 28.53
CA ALA A 40 -4.69 22.92 27.11
C ALA A 40 -5.96 22.73 26.28
N LEU A 41 -5.83 22.71 24.95
CA LEU A 41 -6.93 22.50 24.01
C LEU A 41 -6.66 21.28 23.12
N VAL A 42 -7.70 20.54 22.74
CA VAL A 42 -7.65 19.51 21.69
C VAL A 42 -8.56 19.86 20.53
N GLY A 43 -8.13 19.60 19.31
CA GLY A 43 -8.89 19.83 18.08
C GLY A 43 -9.76 18.64 17.72
N TYR A 44 -10.93 18.51 18.33
CA TYR A 44 -11.82 17.38 18.09
C TYR A 44 -12.49 17.48 16.72
N LEU A 45 -12.30 16.46 15.89
CA LEU A 45 -13.01 16.24 14.63
C LEU A 45 -14.16 15.23 14.87
N PRO A 46 -15.43 15.68 14.93
CA PRO A 46 -16.55 14.78 15.19
C PRO A 46 -16.80 13.88 13.95
N PRO A 47 -16.91 12.55 14.10
CA PRO A 47 -17.05 11.63 12.97
C PRO A 47 -18.39 11.80 12.25
N ASN A 48 -19.45 12.18 12.99
CA ASN A 48 -20.81 12.38 12.53
C ASN A 48 -21.32 13.77 12.98
N LYS A 49 -22.44 14.22 12.40
CA LYS A 49 -23.16 15.41 12.89
C LYS A 49 -23.63 15.18 14.33
N THR A 50 -23.30 16.10 15.23
CA THR A 50 -23.48 15.97 16.70
C THR A 50 -23.96 17.30 17.31
N THR A 51 -24.03 17.40 18.64
CA THR A 51 -24.32 18.64 19.39
C THR A 51 -23.18 19.00 20.33
N ILE A 52 -23.07 20.28 20.72
CA ILE A 52 -22.06 20.68 21.73
C ILE A 52 -22.31 19.98 23.07
N SER A 53 -23.56 19.66 23.43
CA SER A 53 -23.89 18.82 24.60
C SER A 53 -23.30 17.39 24.53
N GLU A 54 -23.31 16.74 23.37
CA GLU A 54 -22.68 15.42 23.20
C GLU A 54 -21.16 15.50 23.34
N ILE A 55 -20.53 16.51 22.72
CA ILE A 55 -19.08 16.78 22.86
C ILE A 55 -18.73 17.08 24.33
N GLN A 56 -19.56 17.87 25.02
CA GLN A 56 -19.39 18.16 26.45
C GLN A 56 -19.41 16.86 27.29
N SER A 57 -20.34 15.94 27.00
CA SER A 57 -20.42 14.66 27.68
C SER A 57 -19.23 13.75 27.37
N LEU A 58 -18.84 13.65 26.08
CA LEU A 58 -17.76 12.79 25.62
C LEU A 58 -16.40 13.18 26.21
N PHE A 59 -16.11 14.49 26.26
CA PHE A 59 -14.89 15.02 26.87
C PHE A 59 -15.04 15.32 28.38
N THR A 60 -16.18 14.96 28.98
CA THR A 60 -16.49 15.14 30.42
C THR A 60 -16.29 16.59 30.91
N VAL A 61 -16.53 17.58 30.04
CA VAL A 61 -16.25 18.99 30.32
C VAL A 61 -17.31 19.56 31.27
N LYS A 62 -16.91 19.93 32.49
CA LYS A 62 -17.83 20.38 33.55
C LYS A 62 -18.75 21.54 33.14
N ASN A 63 -18.22 22.52 32.38
CA ASN A 63 -18.95 23.72 31.98
C ASN A 63 -19.01 23.84 30.44
N LEU A 64 -20.23 23.79 29.87
CA LEU A 64 -20.46 24.00 28.43
C LEU A 64 -19.82 25.31 27.91
N ARG A 65 -19.90 26.39 28.71
CA ARG A 65 -19.36 27.71 28.34
C ARG A 65 -17.85 27.71 28.09
N SER A 66 -17.10 26.75 28.64
CA SER A 66 -15.66 26.59 28.36
C SER A 66 -15.41 26.10 26.93
N ILE A 67 -16.29 25.25 26.37
CA ILE A 67 -16.24 24.87 24.95
C ILE A 67 -16.68 26.05 24.07
N LEU A 68 -17.75 26.75 24.44
CA LEU A 68 -18.20 27.94 23.70
C LEU A 68 -17.09 29.00 23.58
N GLY A 69 -16.43 29.30 24.70
CA GLY A 69 -15.36 30.29 24.77
C GLY A 69 -14.10 29.91 23.99
N ALA A 70 -13.67 28.64 24.07
CA ALA A 70 -12.55 28.12 23.29
C ALA A 70 -12.75 28.19 21.76
N ASN A 71 -14.01 28.28 21.30
CA ASN A 71 -14.39 28.41 19.88
C ASN A 71 -14.97 29.80 19.53
N ASN A 72 -14.95 30.75 20.47
CA ASN A 72 -15.56 32.08 20.35
C ASN A 72 -17.04 32.08 19.89
N PHE A 73 -17.82 31.08 20.31
CA PHE A 73 -19.28 31.08 20.11
C PHE A 73 -19.96 31.99 21.14
N PRO A 74 -21.13 32.59 20.85
CA PRO A 74 -21.82 33.47 21.81
C PRO A 74 -22.11 32.76 23.16
N PRO A 75 -21.93 33.43 24.33
CA PRO A 75 -22.16 32.81 25.65
C PRO A 75 -23.59 32.29 25.92
N GLY A 76 -24.57 32.73 25.12
CA GLY A 76 -25.97 32.26 25.16
C GLY A 76 -26.30 31.11 24.20
N THR A 77 -25.30 30.53 23.53
CA THR A 77 -25.50 29.43 22.56
C THR A 77 -26.20 28.23 23.24
N PRO A 78 -27.30 27.67 22.67
CA PRO A 78 -28.05 26.59 23.29
C PRO A 78 -27.26 25.27 23.29
N ARG A 79 -27.54 24.39 24.26
CA ARG A 79 -26.86 23.08 24.41
C ARG A 79 -26.90 22.24 23.13
N ASN A 80 -28.08 22.22 22.50
CA ASN A 80 -28.38 21.45 21.29
C ASN A 80 -27.84 22.10 20.00
N PHE A 81 -26.97 23.11 20.09
CA PHE A 81 -26.31 23.69 18.90
C PHE A 81 -25.57 22.58 18.15
N SER A 82 -25.87 22.43 16.85
CA SER A 82 -25.37 21.30 16.07
C SER A 82 -24.02 21.59 15.43
N VAL A 83 -23.11 20.63 15.58
CA VAL A 83 -21.77 20.64 14.96
C VAL A 83 -21.79 19.70 13.75
N PRO A 84 -21.43 20.18 12.54
CA PRO A 84 -21.24 19.32 11.38
C PRO A 84 -20.11 18.29 11.58
N ALA A 85 -20.23 17.12 10.93
CA ALA A 85 -19.14 16.15 10.87
C ALA A 85 -17.86 16.79 10.30
N GLN A 86 -16.70 16.35 10.78
CA GLN A 86 -15.37 16.82 10.36
C GLN A 86 -15.10 18.34 10.54
N LYS A 87 -15.98 19.09 11.21
CA LYS A 87 -15.69 20.48 11.60
C LYS A 87 -14.89 20.48 12.91
N PRO A 88 -13.64 21.00 12.95
CA PRO A 88 -12.84 20.99 14.17
C PRO A 88 -13.47 21.88 15.25
N ILE A 89 -13.56 21.33 16.47
CA ILE A 89 -13.99 22.03 17.69
C ILE A 89 -12.85 21.97 18.70
N LYS A 90 -12.43 23.14 19.19
CA LYS A 90 -11.47 23.28 20.30
C LYS A 90 -12.15 22.85 21.60
N VAL A 91 -11.69 21.77 22.22
CA VAL A 91 -12.21 21.30 23.52
C VAL A 91 -11.16 21.54 24.60
N PRO A 92 -11.49 22.22 25.71
CA PRO A 92 -10.55 22.46 26.80
C PRO A 92 -10.38 21.23 27.69
N ILE A 93 -9.11 20.88 27.95
CA ILE A 93 -8.69 19.80 28.82
C ILE A 93 -7.75 20.32 29.92
N HIS A 94 -7.68 19.58 31.02
CA HIS A 94 -6.69 19.82 32.07
C HIS A 94 -5.52 18.88 31.79
N CYS A 95 -4.35 19.44 31.55
CA CYS A 95 -3.12 18.69 31.27
C CYS A 95 -2.33 18.46 32.57
N ILE A 96 -1.66 17.32 32.65
CA ILE A 96 -0.65 17.01 33.66
C ILE A 96 0.62 16.52 32.97
N CYS A 97 1.75 17.15 33.26
CA CYS A 97 3.05 16.73 32.77
C CYS A 97 3.70 15.74 33.75
N SER A 98 4.24 14.64 33.23
CA SER A 98 5.00 13.65 33.99
C SER A 98 6.00 12.94 33.10
N ASN A 99 7.19 12.63 33.64
CA ASN A 99 8.24 11.83 32.99
C ASN A 99 8.62 12.29 31.57
N GLY A 100 8.60 13.60 31.30
CA GLY A 100 8.96 14.18 29.99
C GLY A 100 7.80 14.32 28.98
N THR A 101 6.59 13.90 29.35
CA THR A 101 5.39 13.91 28.48
C THR A 101 4.20 14.59 29.14
N GLY A 102 3.31 15.21 28.36
CA GLY A 102 2.04 15.75 28.85
C GLY A 102 0.82 14.97 28.34
N VAL A 103 -0.08 14.62 29.27
CA VAL A 103 -1.35 13.95 28.98
C VAL A 103 -2.49 14.55 29.81
N SER A 104 -3.74 14.33 29.42
CA SER A 104 -4.89 14.82 30.16
C SER A 104 -5.06 14.15 31.55
N ASP A 105 -5.37 14.94 32.58
CA ASP A 105 -5.41 14.49 33.98
C ASP A 105 -6.67 13.64 34.25
N LYS A 106 -6.57 12.35 33.92
CA LYS A 106 -7.58 11.29 34.15
C LYS A 106 -8.95 11.50 33.52
N VAL A 107 -9.05 12.45 32.59
CA VAL A 107 -10.28 12.89 31.94
C VAL A 107 -9.98 13.15 30.45
N PRO A 108 -10.84 12.75 29.49
CA PRO A 108 -12.13 12.09 29.68
C PRO A 108 -12.05 10.63 30.12
N VAL A 109 -13.17 10.15 30.65
CA VAL A 109 -13.43 8.74 30.92
C VAL A 109 -14.52 8.27 29.96
N TYR A 110 -14.25 7.23 29.19
CA TYR A 110 -15.17 6.64 28.23
C TYR A 110 -15.66 5.28 28.71
N THR A 111 -16.97 5.08 28.75
CA THR A 111 -17.59 3.79 29.07
C THR A 111 -17.75 2.96 27.78
N VAL A 112 -17.07 1.81 27.72
CA VAL A 112 -17.08 0.86 26.59
C VAL A 112 -18.50 0.37 26.30
N LYS A 113 -18.91 0.45 25.04
CA LYS A 113 -20.22 0.00 24.54
C LYS A 113 -20.12 -1.36 23.86
N LYS A 114 -21.27 -1.90 23.46
CA LYS A 114 -21.32 -3.11 22.63
C LYS A 114 -20.61 -2.85 21.30
N ASP A 115 -19.80 -3.81 20.87
CA ASP A 115 -19.06 -3.82 19.60
C ASP A 115 -17.97 -2.72 19.47
N ASP A 116 -17.64 -1.99 20.54
CA ASP A 116 -16.46 -1.11 20.61
C ASP A 116 -15.14 -1.91 20.62
N GLY A 117 -14.09 -1.33 20.06
CA GLY A 117 -12.70 -1.80 20.19
C GLY A 117 -11.74 -0.62 20.41
N LEU A 118 -10.56 -0.84 21.01
CA LEU A 118 -9.68 0.25 21.43
C LEU A 118 -9.22 1.18 20.29
N ASP A 119 -8.94 0.64 19.09
CA ASP A 119 -8.59 1.46 17.92
C ASP A 119 -9.79 2.24 17.35
N PHE A 120 -11.00 1.67 17.39
CA PHE A 120 -12.24 2.38 17.04
C PHE A 120 -12.53 3.53 18.02
N ILE A 121 -12.32 3.32 19.33
CA ILE A 121 -12.44 4.38 20.34
C ILE A 121 -11.42 5.49 20.05
N ALA A 122 -10.14 5.15 19.82
CA ALA A 122 -9.07 6.11 19.60
C ALA A 122 -9.26 6.92 18.29
N ARG A 123 -9.49 6.24 17.16
CA ARG A 123 -9.62 6.88 15.84
C ARG A 123 -10.98 7.50 15.58
N THR A 124 -12.06 6.78 15.85
CA THR A 124 -13.41 7.18 15.44
C THR A 124 -14.11 7.98 16.52
N ILE A 125 -14.15 7.50 17.76
CA ILE A 125 -14.86 8.19 18.84
C ILE A 125 -14.11 9.48 19.24
N PHE A 126 -12.79 9.40 19.46
CA PHE A 126 -11.94 10.54 19.82
C PHE A 126 -11.24 11.23 18.63
N GLY A 127 -11.68 10.96 17.39
CA GLY A 127 -11.31 11.77 16.21
C GLY A 127 -9.82 11.79 15.90
N GLN A 128 -9.12 10.67 16.10
CA GLN A 128 -7.68 10.48 15.84
C GLN A 128 -6.73 11.26 16.77
N LEU A 129 -7.22 11.82 17.89
CA LEU A 129 -6.41 12.55 18.87
C LEU A 129 -5.36 11.69 19.61
N LEU A 130 -5.40 10.36 19.50
CA LEU A 130 -4.44 9.42 20.09
C LEU A 130 -4.43 8.08 19.34
N LYS A 131 -3.36 7.28 19.53
CA LYS A 131 -3.30 5.86 19.10
C LYS A 131 -3.71 4.94 20.26
N TYR A 132 -4.32 3.79 19.97
CA TYR A 132 -4.95 2.94 20.99
C TYR A 132 -3.99 2.40 22.05
N GLN A 133 -2.69 2.27 21.74
CA GLN A 133 -1.65 1.85 22.67
C GLN A 133 -1.59 2.76 23.91
N LYS A 134 -1.87 4.07 23.76
CA LYS A 134 -1.94 4.99 24.90
C LYS A 134 -3.11 4.69 25.83
N ILE A 135 -4.24 4.22 25.31
CA ILE A 135 -5.38 3.74 26.13
C ILE A 135 -4.99 2.45 26.86
N VAL A 136 -4.22 1.56 26.23
CA VAL A 136 -3.68 0.34 26.87
C VAL A 136 -2.75 0.69 28.03
N GLU A 137 -1.78 1.59 27.78
CA GLU A 137 -0.82 2.12 28.77
C GLU A 137 -1.55 2.76 29.97
N ALA A 138 -2.42 3.74 29.73
CA ALA A 138 -3.07 4.52 30.80
C ALA A 138 -4.09 3.73 31.63
N ASN A 139 -4.54 2.56 31.16
CA ASN A 139 -5.49 1.70 31.87
C ASN A 139 -4.90 0.33 32.30
N ASN A 140 -3.59 0.12 32.10
CA ASN A 140 -2.87 -1.13 32.43
C ASN A 140 -3.52 -2.39 31.80
N ILE A 141 -4.02 -2.29 30.56
CA ILE A 141 -4.76 -3.38 29.90
C ILE A 141 -3.78 -4.48 29.43
N SER A 142 -3.91 -5.69 29.95
CA SER A 142 -3.01 -6.80 29.61
C SER A 142 -3.27 -7.44 28.24
N ASN A 143 -4.49 -7.33 27.71
CA ASN A 143 -4.85 -7.77 26.36
C ASN A 143 -5.79 -6.75 25.70
N PRO A 144 -5.36 -6.03 24.64
CA PRO A 144 -6.17 -5.02 23.95
C PRO A 144 -7.51 -5.52 23.36
N ASP A 145 -7.60 -6.82 23.03
CA ASP A 145 -8.78 -7.41 22.37
C ASP A 145 -9.89 -7.83 23.37
N LEU A 146 -9.64 -7.73 24.69
CA LEU A 146 -10.52 -8.23 25.75
C LEU A 146 -11.04 -7.12 26.68
N ILE A 147 -11.59 -6.05 26.10
CA ILE A 147 -12.34 -5.02 26.84
C ILE A 147 -13.80 -5.45 27.09
N GLN A 148 -14.36 -5.04 28.23
CA GLN A 148 -15.73 -5.42 28.64
C GLN A 148 -16.74 -4.29 28.44
N ILE A 149 -17.97 -4.62 28.04
CA ILE A 149 -19.06 -3.65 27.94
C ILE A 149 -19.35 -3.09 29.35
N GLY A 150 -19.42 -1.76 29.48
CA GLY A 150 -19.53 -1.07 30.77
C GLY A 150 -18.19 -0.78 31.47
N GLN A 151 -17.06 -1.24 30.93
CA GLN A 151 -15.75 -0.87 31.44
C GLN A 151 -15.48 0.62 31.23
N ASN A 152 -15.02 1.31 32.27
CA ASN A 152 -14.60 2.70 32.18
C ASN A 152 -13.10 2.78 31.81
N LEU A 153 -12.79 3.48 30.73
CA LEU A 153 -11.44 3.70 30.23
C LEU A 153 -11.06 5.18 30.35
N THR A 154 -9.93 5.45 30.99
CA THR A 154 -9.27 6.76 30.96
C THR A 154 -8.70 6.99 29.55
N ILE A 155 -8.95 8.15 28.96
CA ILE A 155 -8.49 8.49 27.62
C ILE A 155 -7.38 9.56 27.73
N PRO A 156 -6.10 9.18 27.62
CA PRO A 156 -4.97 10.11 27.74
C PRO A 156 -4.81 10.92 26.46
N LEU A 157 -5.39 12.11 26.43
CA LEU A 157 -5.25 13.02 25.30
C LEU A 157 -3.91 13.76 25.41
N PRO A 158 -3.14 13.91 24.31
CA PRO A 158 -1.84 14.57 24.34
C PRO A 158 -1.97 16.08 24.57
N CYS A 159 -1.02 16.64 25.33
CA CYS A 159 -0.95 18.06 25.64
C CYS A 159 0.45 18.43 26.17
N SER A 160 0.72 19.72 26.38
CA SER A 160 1.91 20.17 27.13
C SER A 160 1.58 21.42 27.95
N CYS A 161 2.46 21.75 28.89
CA CYS A 161 2.36 22.89 29.82
C CYS A 161 3.58 23.81 29.80
N ASP A 162 4.53 23.57 28.89
CA ASP A 162 5.75 24.36 28.77
C ASP A 162 5.46 25.81 28.30
N ASP A 163 6.51 26.63 28.29
CA ASP A 163 6.50 27.95 27.67
C ASP A 163 7.33 27.89 26.40
N VAL A 164 6.78 28.37 25.28
CA VAL A 164 7.39 28.22 23.95
C VAL A 164 8.08 29.52 23.58
N ASP A 165 9.40 29.44 23.34
CA ASP A 165 10.29 30.57 23.05
C ASP A 165 10.14 31.73 24.05
N ASN A 166 10.05 31.37 25.34
CA ASN A 166 9.80 32.23 26.51
C ASN A 166 8.42 32.92 26.59
N ALA A 167 7.49 32.59 25.68
CA ALA A 167 6.13 33.12 25.70
C ALA A 167 5.13 32.18 26.42
N LYS A 168 4.14 32.77 27.10
CA LYS A 168 2.98 32.04 27.63
C LYS A 168 2.05 31.64 26.48
N VAL A 169 1.89 30.35 26.27
CA VAL A 169 1.04 29.77 25.21
C VAL A 169 0.00 28.82 25.78
N VAL A 170 -1.08 28.60 25.03
CA VAL A 170 -2.01 27.49 25.20
C VAL A 170 -1.65 26.44 24.15
N HIS A 171 -1.21 25.27 24.59
CA HIS A 171 -0.95 24.14 23.69
C HIS A 171 -2.26 23.64 23.09
N TYR A 172 -2.27 23.44 21.77
CA TYR A 172 -3.42 22.99 21.01
C TYR A 172 -3.04 21.76 20.17
N ALA A 173 -3.57 20.59 20.54
CA ALA A 173 -3.40 19.37 19.77
C ALA A 173 -4.25 19.43 18.49
N HIS A 174 -3.64 19.86 17.38
CA HIS A 174 -4.26 19.97 16.06
C HIS A 174 -4.10 18.66 15.29
N VAL A 175 -5.20 17.96 14.99
CA VAL A 175 -5.15 16.84 14.03
C VAL A 175 -4.83 17.39 12.64
N VAL A 176 -3.74 16.92 12.03
CA VAL A 176 -3.23 17.42 10.75
C VAL A 176 -4.17 17.07 9.58
N GLU A 177 -4.57 18.09 8.82
CA GLU A 177 -5.41 17.95 7.62
C GLU A 177 -4.60 17.41 6.42
N GLU A 178 -5.18 16.56 5.57
CA GLU A 178 -4.47 15.96 4.43
C GLU A 178 -4.01 17.02 3.41
N GLY A 179 -2.73 16.99 3.04
CA GLY A 179 -2.11 18.00 2.16
C GLY A 179 -1.58 19.25 2.87
N SER A 180 -1.65 19.31 4.21
CA SER A 180 -1.02 20.40 5.00
C SER A 180 0.51 20.40 4.91
N SER A 181 1.11 21.57 5.12
CA SER A 181 2.54 21.78 5.39
C SER A 181 2.73 22.51 6.73
N PHE A 182 3.95 22.54 7.27
CA PHE A 182 4.24 23.33 8.47
C PHE A 182 3.96 24.83 8.24
N GLU A 183 4.24 25.33 7.03
CA GLU A 183 4.00 26.74 6.66
C GLU A 183 2.50 27.11 6.69
N LEU A 184 1.62 26.26 6.13
CA LEU A 184 0.19 26.48 6.12
C LEU A 184 -0.41 26.43 7.54
N ILE A 185 0.07 25.51 8.38
CA ILE A 185 -0.37 25.41 9.79
C ILE A 185 0.15 26.60 10.59
N ALA A 186 1.41 26.99 10.41
CA ALA A 186 2.02 28.15 11.07
C ALA A 186 1.24 29.44 10.77
N GLN A 187 0.95 29.71 9.49
CA GLN A 187 0.14 30.84 9.04
C GLN A 187 -1.29 30.81 9.62
N LYS A 188 -1.94 29.63 9.62
CA LYS A 188 -3.32 29.41 10.11
C LYS A 188 -3.49 29.69 11.61
N PHE A 189 -2.44 29.58 12.41
CA PHE A 189 -2.48 29.79 13.87
C PHE A 189 -1.63 30.96 14.39
N GLY A 190 -0.90 31.68 13.53
CA GLY A 190 -0.11 32.85 13.92
C GLY A 190 1.16 32.50 14.70
N THR A 191 1.82 31.41 14.29
CA THR A 191 3.11 30.94 14.83
C THR A 191 4.13 30.77 13.71
N ASP A 192 5.37 30.48 14.05
CA ASP A 192 6.49 30.40 13.11
C ASP A 192 6.78 28.92 12.75
N ARG A 193 7.06 28.65 11.46
CA ARG A 193 7.33 27.30 10.93
C ARG A 193 8.39 26.56 11.75
N GLU A 194 9.47 27.25 12.08
CA GLU A 194 10.63 26.69 12.79
C GLU A 194 10.34 26.40 14.26
N THR A 195 9.56 27.26 14.94
CA THR A 195 9.05 26.99 16.29
C THR A 195 8.13 25.77 16.29
N LEU A 196 7.23 25.65 15.30
CA LEU A 196 6.30 24.53 15.19
C LEU A 196 7.02 23.19 14.92
N MET A 197 8.03 23.20 14.05
CA MET A 197 8.92 22.05 13.78
C MET A 197 9.74 21.66 15.02
N LYS A 198 10.36 22.63 15.69
CA LYS A 198 11.18 22.47 16.90
C LYS A 198 10.38 21.91 18.09
N LEU A 199 9.18 22.44 18.34
CA LEU A 199 8.30 22.03 19.44
C LEU A 199 7.95 20.54 19.35
N ASN A 200 7.49 20.11 18.18
CA ASN A 200 7.17 18.70 17.93
C ASN A 200 8.46 17.85 17.85
N GLY A 201 9.54 18.40 17.29
CA GLY A 201 10.77 17.69 16.95
C GLY A 201 10.63 16.95 15.63
N ILE A 202 10.28 17.69 14.58
CA ILE A 202 10.09 17.21 13.22
C ILE A 202 10.92 18.10 12.29
N ASP A 203 11.99 17.56 11.71
CA ASP A 203 13.01 18.34 10.98
C ASP A 203 12.66 18.60 9.49
N ASP A 204 11.58 18.02 8.98
CA ASP A 204 11.25 17.98 7.54
C ASP A 204 9.72 17.81 7.33
N ASP A 205 9.11 18.62 6.47
CA ASP A 205 7.68 18.56 6.10
C ASP A 205 7.25 17.17 5.58
N SER A 206 8.14 16.38 4.97
CA SER A 206 7.84 15.02 4.51
C SER A 206 7.57 14.02 5.64
N LYS A 207 7.92 14.38 6.89
CA LYS A 207 7.61 13.62 8.11
C LYS A 207 6.27 14.02 8.74
N LEU A 208 5.57 15.04 8.22
CA LEU A 208 4.27 15.49 8.73
C LEU A 208 3.17 14.48 8.34
N ILE A 209 2.55 13.81 9.32
CA ILE A 209 1.57 12.75 9.07
C ILE A 209 0.14 13.29 9.22
N ALA A 210 -0.60 13.31 8.12
CA ALA A 210 -2.03 13.63 8.12
C ALA A 210 -2.82 12.64 9.00
N GLY A 211 -3.74 13.16 9.82
CA GLY A 211 -4.50 12.38 10.79
C GLY A 211 -3.82 12.17 12.16
N GLU A 212 -2.56 12.56 12.35
CA GLU A 212 -1.93 12.56 13.67
C GLU A 212 -2.04 13.95 14.36
N PRO A 213 -2.04 14.01 15.71
CA PRO A 213 -2.06 15.26 16.45
C PRO A 213 -0.70 15.95 16.45
N LEU A 214 -0.67 17.23 16.07
CA LEU A 214 0.48 18.13 16.12
C LEU A 214 0.30 19.13 17.27
N ASP A 215 1.34 19.41 18.04
CA ASP A 215 1.31 20.45 19.06
C ASP A 215 1.46 21.83 18.41
N VAL A 216 0.44 22.69 18.56
CA VAL A 216 0.42 24.05 18.03
C VAL A 216 0.40 25.05 19.19
N PRO A 217 1.39 25.95 19.31
CA PRO A 217 1.47 26.90 20.40
C PRO A 217 0.61 28.15 20.11
N LEU A 218 -0.61 28.21 20.65
CA LEU A 218 -1.45 29.39 20.53
C LEU A 218 -1.00 30.46 21.54
N LYS A 219 -0.57 31.63 21.08
CA LYS A 219 -0.20 32.75 21.98
C LYS A 219 -1.35 33.09 22.92
N ALA A 220 -1.03 33.21 24.21
CA ALA A 220 -1.96 33.56 25.27
C ALA A 220 -1.70 34.99 25.77
N CYS A 221 -2.69 35.59 26.43
CA CYS A 221 -2.49 36.88 27.09
C CYS A 221 -1.84 36.71 28.46
N ASN A 222 -0.98 37.66 28.84
CA ASN A 222 -0.42 37.80 30.17
C ASN A 222 -1.52 38.17 31.18
N SER A 223 -1.42 37.65 32.40
CA SER A 223 -2.43 37.78 33.45
C SER A 223 -1.81 38.04 34.81
N SER A 224 -2.38 38.96 35.58
CA SER A 224 -1.95 39.31 36.95
C SER A 224 -2.46 38.36 38.04
N ILE A 225 -2.70 37.09 37.68
CA ILE A 225 -3.26 36.06 38.57
C ILE A 225 -2.20 35.55 39.53
N LYS A 226 -2.54 35.49 40.82
CA LYS A 226 -1.60 35.10 41.88
C LYS A 226 -1.38 33.59 41.92
N ALA A 227 -0.17 33.17 42.31
CA ALA A 227 0.25 31.77 42.34
C ALA A 227 -0.53 30.90 43.35
N ASP A 228 -1.16 31.50 44.35
CA ASP A 228 -2.05 30.85 45.33
C ASP A 228 -3.51 30.71 44.87
N SER A 229 -3.86 31.24 43.69
CA SER A 229 -5.21 31.13 43.12
C SER A 229 -5.55 29.70 42.68
N PHE A 230 -6.83 29.33 42.78
CA PHE A 230 -7.35 28.06 42.23
C PHE A 230 -7.34 28.01 40.69
N ASP A 231 -7.14 29.15 40.03
CA ASP A 231 -6.94 29.27 38.58
C ASP A 231 -5.57 29.90 38.23
N ASN A 232 -4.54 29.66 39.05
CA ASN A 232 -3.15 30.09 38.77
C ASN A 232 -2.55 29.58 37.44
N TYR A 233 -3.21 28.62 36.77
CA TYR A 233 -2.88 28.10 35.44
C TYR A 233 -3.80 28.61 34.31
N LEU A 234 -4.65 29.62 34.57
CA LEU A 234 -5.58 30.16 33.57
C LEU A 234 -4.80 30.82 32.41
N ARG A 235 -4.87 30.21 31.23
CA ARG A 235 -4.33 30.75 29.99
C ARG A 235 -5.46 30.87 28.97
N VAL A 236 -5.61 32.04 28.35
CA VAL A 236 -6.63 32.31 27.33
C VAL A 236 -5.93 32.66 26.02
N ALA A 237 -6.23 31.92 24.96
CA ALA A 237 -5.63 32.09 23.63
C ALA A 237 -6.23 33.29 22.88
N ASN A 238 -5.46 33.88 21.96
CA ASN A 238 -5.93 34.98 21.12
C ASN A 238 -7.28 34.68 20.43
N GLY A 239 -8.20 35.65 20.45
CA GLY A 239 -9.53 35.53 19.85
C GLY A 239 -10.47 34.56 20.58
N THR A 240 -10.18 34.23 21.84
CA THR A 240 -11.04 33.35 22.68
C THR A 240 -11.37 33.99 24.01
N TYR A 241 -12.38 33.45 24.69
CA TYR A 241 -12.75 33.83 26.05
C TYR A 241 -12.93 32.60 26.94
N THR A 242 -12.99 32.80 28.25
CA THR A 242 -13.30 31.79 29.26
C THR A 242 -14.14 32.39 30.38
N PHE A 243 -14.70 31.52 31.23
CA PHE A 243 -15.40 31.89 32.45
C PHE A 243 -14.70 31.23 33.64
N THR A 244 -14.26 32.03 34.61
CA THR A 244 -13.59 31.59 35.84
C THR A 244 -14.37 32.02 37.09
N ALA A 245 -13.83 31.80 38.29
CA ALA A 245 -14.46 32.09 39.58
C ALA A 245 -15.90 31.55 39.66
N ASN A 246 -16.10 30.24 39.47
CA ASN A 246 -17.42 29.59 39.39
C ASN A 246 -18.38 30.18 38.32
N SER A 247 -17.85 30.73 37.22
CA SER A 247 -18.54 31.52 36.18
C SER A 247 -18.85 32.98 36.50
N CYS A 248 -18.42 33.52 37.65
CA CYS A 248 -18.65 34.92 38.02
C CYS A 248 -17.82 35.93 37.23
N VAL A 249 -16.64 35.56 36.72
CA VAL A 249 -15.78 36.45 35.92
C VAL A 249 -15.62 35.90 34.52
N LYS A 250 -15.83 36.73 33.50
CA LYS A 250 -15.48 36.44 32.11
C LYS A 250 -14.11 37.04 31.83
N CYS A 251 -13.20 36.29 31.20
CA CYS A 251 -11.92 36.79 30.74
C CYS A 251 -11.72 36.46 29.27
N GLN A 252 -11.18 37.39 28.49
CA GLN A 252 -10.95 37.26 27.05
C GLN A 252 -9.54 37.73 26.67
N CYS A 253 -8.99 37.15 25.62
CA CYS A 253 -7.68 37.52 25.09
C CYS A 253 -7.80 37.98 23.64
N ASP A 254 -7.26 39.17 23.36
CA ASP A 254 -7.14 39.73 22.03
C ASP A 254 -5.78 40.44 21.91
N ALA A 255 -5.03 40.10 20.86
CA ALA A 255 -3.75 40.70 20.50
C ALA A 255 -3.80 42.23 20.38
N THR A 256 -4.97 42.83 20.07
CA THR A 256 -5.14 44.30 20.02
C THR A 256 -4.86 44.98 21.37
N ASN A 257 -5.04 44.28 22.49
CA ASN A 257 -4.90 44.82 23.84
C ASN A 257 -3.49 44.57 24.42
N ASN A 258 -2.45 44.68 23.60
CA ASN A 258 -1.04 44.44 23.98
C ASN A 258 -0.81 43.10 24.72
N TRP A 259 -1.56 42.05 24.35
CA TRP A 259 -1.53 40.74 24.99
C TRP A 259 -1.84 40.76 26.51
N THR A 260 -2.65 41.71 26.99
CA THR A 260 -3.14 41.74 28.38
C THR A 260 -4.49 41.05 28.52
N LEU A 261 -4.67 40.22 29.56
CA LEU A 261 -5.91 39.47 29.78
C LEU A 261 -7.03 40.41 30.24
N GLN A 262 -8.02 40.64 29.39
CA GLN A 262 -9.15 41.52 29.68
C GLN A 262 -10.24 40.73 30.41
N CYS A 263 -10.56 41.10 31.65
CA CYS A 263 -11.60 40.45 32.45
C CYS A 263 -12.72 41.42 32.84
N GLU A 264 -13.93 40.91 32.98
CA GLU A 264 -15.15 41.65 33.33
C GLU A 264 -16.09 40.82 34.23
N PRO A 265 -16.97 41.46 35.03
CA PRO A 265 -18.05 40.78 35.74
C PRO A 265 -19.00 40.06 34.78
N SER A 266 -19.36 38.81 35.07
CA SER A 266 -20.32 38.07 34.26
C SER A 266 -21.78 38.40 34.61
N GLN A 267 -22.66 38.16 33.64
CA GLN A 267 -24.12 38.21 33.83
C GLN A 267 -24.69 36.85 34.30
N PHE A 268 -23.87 35.96 34.89
CA PHE A 268 -24.26 34.60 35.25
C PHE A 268 -24.06 34.29 36.74
N GLN A 269 -25.03 33.58 37.33
CA GLN A 269 -24.94 33.07 38.69
C GLN A 269 -23.88 31.95 38.83
N PRO A 270 -23.33 31.72 40.05
CA PRO A 270 -22.36 30.67 40.31
C PRO A 270 -22.84 29.28 39.85
N SER A 271 -22.10 28.63 38.96
CA SER A 271 -22.57 27.43 38.23
C SER A 271 -22.07 26.09 38.76
N SER A 272 -21.42 26.06 39.93
CA SER A 272 -20.80 24.87 40.52
C SER A 272 -21.61 24.35 41.72
N PRO A 273 -22.05 23.07 41.74
CA PRO A 273 -22.85 22.52 42.83
C PRO A 273 -22.10 22.40 44.16
N ASN A 274 -20.76 22.49 44.14
CA ASN A 274 -19.91 22.51 45.33
C ASN A 274 -19.45 23.93 45.71
N SER A 275 -19.98 24.98 45.06
CA SER A 275 -19.67 26.35 45.44
C SER A 275 -20.33 26.74 46.76
N ARG A 276 -19.57 27.39 47.65
CA ARG A 276 -20.15 28.07 48.83
C ARG A 276 -20.89 29.36 48.47
N TRP A 277 -20.74 29.85 47.24
CA TRP A 277 -21.27 31.14 46.79
C TRP A 277 -22.67 30.96 46.19
N LYS A 278 -23.70 31.52 46.84
CA LYS A 278 -25.05 31.66 46.26
C LYS A 278 -25.14 32.80 45.25
N THR A 279 -24.36 33.85 45.49
CA THR A 279 -24.17 35.03 44.65
C THR A 279 -22.68 35.25 44.47
N CYS A 280 -22.26 35.90 43.38
CA CYS A 280 -20.85 36.20 43.16
C CYS A 280 -20.29 37.13 44.25
N PRO A 281 -19.05 36.90 44.74
CA PRO A 281 -18.37 37.83 45.65
C PRO A 281 -18.15 39.21 45.03
N SER A 282 -17.74 40.17 45.87
CA SER A 282 -17.30 41.49 45.41
C SER A 282 -16.18 41.37 44.36
N MET A 283 -16.22 42.26 43.36
CA MET A 283 -15.25 42.39 42.29
C MET A 283 -14.61 43.78 42.27
N LEU A 284 -14.64 44.50 43.40
CA LEU A 284 -14.02 45.82 43.55
C LEU A 284 -12.50 45.71 43.74
N CYS A 285 -11.78 46.78 43.39
CA CYS A 285 -10.35 46.92 43.66
C CYS A 285 -10.07 47.87 44.82
N GLY A 286 -9.28 47.39 45.79
CA GLY A 286 -8.91 48.14 46.99
C GLY A 286 -10.12 48.62 47.78
N ASP A 287 -9.94 49.72 48.51
CA ASP A 287 -10.98 50.33 49.35
C ASP A 287 -11.94 51.25 48.54
N SER A 288 -12.07 51.03 47.22
CA SER A 288 -12.86 51.91 46.34
C SER A 288 -14.23 51.32 45.98
N GLU A 289 -15.29 52.08 46.24
CA GLU A 289 -16.67 51.64 46.02
C GLU A 289 -17.09 51.58 44.54
N SER A 290 -16.31 52.19 43.63
CA SER A 290 -16.70 52.43 42.23
C SER A 290 -15.84 51.72 41.16
N LEU A 291 -14.73 51.07 41.53
CA LEU A 291 -13.81 50.45 40.57
C LEU A 291 -13.91 48.92 40.60
N SER A 292 -14.80 48.35 39.79
CA SER A 292 -14.87 46.90 39.56
C SER A 292 -13.84 46.40 38.55
N ILE A 293 -13.57 45.08 38.54
CA ILE A 293 -12.80 44.38 37.50
C ILE A 293 -13.17 44.89 36.11
N GLY A 294 -12.16 45.20 35.28
CA GLY A 294 -12.34 45.71 33.92
C GLY A 294 -12.57 47.23 33.83
N ASN A 295 -12.95 47.90 34.92
CA ASN A 295 -13.02 49.36 34.93
C ASN A 295 -11.62 49.98 35.00
N THR A 296 -11.52 51.16 34.41
CA THR A 296 -10.30 51.98 34.37
C THR A 296 -10.63 53.40 34.81
N THR A 297 -9.84 53.96 35.71
CA THR A 297 -9.85 55.38 36.07
C THR A 297 -8.58 56.09 35.59
N THR A 298 -8.69 57.40 35.38
CA THR A 298 -7.56 58.30 35.09
C THR A 298 -7.53 59.39 36.13
N SER A 299 -6.50 59.43 36.97
CA SER A 299 -6.39 60.36 38.10
C SER A 299 -5.84 61.72 37.68
N ASN A 300 -4.74 61.70 36.93
CA ASN A 300 -4.21 62.81 36.14
C ASN A 300 -4.18 62.35 34.68
N ASN A 301 -4.34 63.26 33.70
CA ASN A 301 -4.59 62.93 32.28
C ASN A 301 -3.66 61.89 31.59
N CYS A 302 -2.48 61.60 32.15
CA CYS A 302 -1.51 60.64 31.62
C CYS A 302 -1.25 59.43 32.54
N ASN A 303 -1.98 59.24 33.65
CA ASN A 303 -1.86 58.06 34.50
C ASN A 303 -3.18 57.29 34.55
N ARG A 304 -3.13 56.03 34.11
CA ARG A 304 -4.29 55.16 33.91
C ARG A 304 -4.23 53.99 34.89
N THR A 305 -5.23 53.87 35.76
CA THR A 305 -5.33 52.76 36.73
C THR A 305 -6.48 51.83 36.34
N THR A 306 -6.17 50.55 36.10
CA THR A 306 -7.15 49.52 35.77
C THR A 306 -7.30 48.54 36.94
N CYS A 307 -8.54 48.10 37.20
CA CYS A 307 -8.81 46.99 38.11
C CYS A 307 -8.69 45.66 37.37
N GLU A 308 -7.63 44.91 37.66
CA GLU A 308 -7.34 43.62 37.04
C GLU A 308 -7.78 42.45 37.93
N TYR A 309 -8.18 41.36 37.28
CA TYR A 309 -8.49 40.10 37.95
C TYR A 309 -7.19 39.38 38.36
N ALA A 310 -7.09 39.04 39.64
CA ALA A 310 -5.90 38.43 40.25
C ALA A 310 -6.13 36.98 40.74
N GLY A 311 -7.26 36.37 40.37
CA GLY A 311 -7.61 34.98 40.71
C GLY A 311 -8.83 34.86 41.64
N TYR A 312 -9.01 33.69 42.26
CA TYR A 312 -10.02 33.46 43.30
C TYR A 312 -9.63 32.34 44.26
N ASN A 313 -10.24 32.35 45.45
CA ASN A 313 -10.12 31.29 46.45
C ASN A 313 -11.53 30.85 46.94
N ASN A 314 -11.60 30.09 48.04
CA ASN A 314 -12.89 29.59 48.58
C ASN A 314 -13.83 30.68 49.14
N LEU A 315 -13.32 31.89 49.41
CA LEU A 315 -14.02 32.95 50.13
C LEU A 315 -14.30 34.17 49.25
N SER A 316 -13.35 34.54 48.39
CA SER A 316 -13.39 35.78 47.61
C SER A 316 -12.81 35.63 46.20
N ILE A 317 -13.20 36.58 45.35
CA ILE A 317 -12.47 36.92 44.12
C ILE A 317 -11.29 37.82 44.52
N LEU A 318 -10.14 37.61 43.89
CA LEU A 318 -8.92 38.38 44.10
C LEU A 318 -8.79 39.41 42.98
N THR A 319 -8.45 40.64 43.35
CA THR A 319 -8.23 41.76 42.42
C THR A 319 -6.87 42.41 42.65
N THR A 320 -6.40 43.19 41.68
CA THR A 320 -5.22 44.04 41.81
C THR A 320 -5.36 45.33 41.01
N LEU A 321 -4.74 46.41 41.48
CA LEU A 321 -4.64 47.66 40.76
C LEU A 321 -3.38 47.64 39.89
N ASN A 322 -3.52 47.92 38.59
CA ASN A 322 -2.39 48.15 37.69
C ASN A 322 -2.41 49.61 37.22
N SER A 323 -1.37 50.38 37.56
CA SER A 323 -1.23 51.80 37.22
C SER A 323 -0.19 52.02 36.13
N LEU A 324 -0.63 52.35 34.93
CA LEU A 324 0.20 52.61 33.76
C LEU A 324 0.32 54.12 33.51
N SER A 325 1.50 54.69 33.73
CA SER A 325 1.81 56.07 33.38
C SER A 325 2.24 56.20 31.92
N THR A 326 1.44 56.87 31.09
CA THR A 326 1.77 57.25 29.71
C THR A 326 2.37 58.67 29.63
N CYS A 327 2.87 59.21 30.75
CA CYS A 327 3.66 60.44 30.75
C CYS A 327 4.93 60.24 29.92
N PRO A 328 5.31 61.18 29.02
CA PRO A 328 6.61 61.13 28.38
C PRO A 328 7.70 61.32 29.44
N SER A 329 8.51 60.29 29.67
CA SER A 329 9.73 60.41 30.46
C SER A 329 10.76 61.23 29.68
N CYS A 330 11.23 62.34 30.25
CA CYS A 330 12.32 63.12 29.67
C CYS A 330 13.63 62.32 29.69
N GLN A 331 13.90 61.56 28.63
CA GLN A 331 15.23 60.98 28.39
C GLN A 331 16.15 62.03 27.78
N GLU A 332 17.36 62.17 28.33
CA GLU A 332 18.37 63.10 27.81
C GLU A 332 18.90 62.64 26.45
N SER A 333 18.43 63.27 25.38
CA SER A 333 18.97 63.06 24.02
C SER A 333 20.26 63.85 23.82
N GLY A 334 21.41 63.25 24.13
CA GLY A 334 22.72 63.86 23.89
C GLY A 334 23.03 64.07 22.40
N GLY A 335 22.79 65.28 21.88
CA GLY A 335 22.65 65.51 20.43
C GLY A 335 23.12 66.87 19.89
N TRP A 336 24.30 67.35 20.32
CA TRP A 336 25.09 68.45 19.71
C TRP A 336 24.55 69.90 19.77
N LYS A 337 25.30 70.75 20.49
CA LYS A 337 25.59 72.19 20.29
C LYS A 337 24.64 73.01 19.37
N ASN A 338 23.99 74.02 19.95
CA ASN A 338 24.49 75.40 19.79
C ASN A 338 23.95 76.41 20.83
N THR A 339 24.82 77.37 21.10
CA THR A 339 24.78 78.56 21.97
C THR A 339 23.44 79.30 22.13
N LEU A 340 22.97 79.45 23.38
CA LEU A 340 22.82 80.76 24.05
C LEU A 340 22.59 80.61 25.57
N ARG A 341 22.99 81.63 26.35
CA ARG A 341 22.77 81.71 27.80
C ARG A 341 21.45 82.42 28.10
N LEU A 342 20.82 82.08 29.23
CA LEU A 342 20.63 82.95 30.40
C LEU A 342 19.99 82.14 31.55
N ASP A 343 20.69 82.11 32.69
CA ASP A 343 20.27 82.49 34.05
C ASP A 343 18.84 82.13 34.54
N SER A 344 18.60 81.70 35.80
CA SER A 344 19.47 81.37 36.96
C SER A 344 18.62 80.69 38.06
N ASP A 345 19.25 80.16 39.12
CA ASP A 345 18.73 80.04 40.51
C ASP A 345 17.42 79.23 40.78
N LEU A 346 17.26 78.34 41.76
CA LEU A 346 17.90 78.12 43.07
C LEU A 346 17.30 76.86 43.74
N CYS A 347 18.02 76.24 44.72
CA CYS A 347 17.49 75.42 45.84
C CYS A 347 16.71 74.10 45.59
N LEU A 348 16.68 73.11 46.51
CA LEU A 348 17.64 72.65 47.54
C LEU A 348 17.32 71.18 47.95
N ASN A 349 18.20 70.52 48.71
CA ASN A 349 18.12 69.10 49.11
C ASN A 349 16.92 68.71 50.01
N GLY A 350 16.48 67.44 49.94
CA GLY A 350 15.48 66.91 50.90
C GLY A 350 15.13 65.40 50.89
N GLY A 351 16.06 64.50 51.24
CA GLY A 351 15.73 63.30 52.05
C GLY A 351 15.23 61.98 51.41
N GLY A 352 16.15 61.05 51.16
CA GLY A 352 16.24 59.85 52.03
C GLY A 352 15.65 58.48 51.63
N ARG A 353 16.57 57.51 51.54
CA ARG A 353 16.49 56.08 52.00
C ARG A 353 15.94 54.95 51.08
N LEU A 354 16.92 54.15 50.64
CA LEU A 354 17.03 52.68 50.82
C LEU A 354 16.03 51.72 50.13
N CYS A 355 16.56 50.99 49.16
CA CYS A 355 16.44 49.53 49.09
C CYS A 355 17.85 48.93 48.90
N SER A 356 18.12 47.75 49.47
CA SER A 356 19.48 47.22 49.64
C SER A 356 19.60 45.73 49.29
N GLY A 357 20.57 45.41 48.44
CA GLY A 357 21.15 44.06 48.29
C GLY A 357 20.32 43.05 47.46
N VAL A 358 20.92 41.94 46.99
CA VAL A 358 22.35 41.55 47.00
C VAL A 358 22.69 40.87 45.67
N GLY A 359 23.76 41.32 45.01
CA GLY A 359 24.37 40.63 43.87
C GLY A 359 25.85 40.36 44.14
N SER A 360 26.23 39.10 44.34
CA SER A 360 27.63 38.71 44.60
C SER A 360 28.44 38.60 43.29
N ARG A 361 29.75 38.83 43.36
CA ARG A 361 30.61 39.07 42.19
C ARG A 361 32.04 38.59 42.45
N ASN A 362 32.64 37.86 41.50
CA ASN A 362 34.09 37.69 41.32
C ASN A 362 34.37 37.45 39.82
N ARG A 363 35.34 38.09 39.14
CA ARG A 363 36.82 38.21 39.33
C ARG A 363 37.56 36.92 38.92
N LEU A 364 38.68 36.94 38.18
CA LEU A 364 39.35 37.97 37.34
C LEU A 364 40.48 37.30 36.50
N TRP A 365 41.18 38.07 35.65
CA TRP A 365 42.53 37.85 35.04
C TRP A 365 42.66 37.34 33.58
N ASN A 366 43.83 37.65 33.00
CA ASN A 366 44.18 37.62 31.58
C ASN A 366 45.22 36.53 31.24
N THR A 367 45.31 36.15 29.96
CA THR A 367 46.59 35.76 29.32
C THR A 367 46.63 36.24 27.86
N VAL A 368 47.82 36.42 27.27
CA VAL A 368 48.07 37.02 25.94
C VAL A 368 48.89 36.09 25.05
N ALA A 369 48.52 35.88 23.78
CA ALA A 369 49.43 35.38 22.74
C ALA A 369 49.02 35.67 21.27
N LYS A 370 49.88 36.44 20.60
CA LYS A 370 50.18 36.60 19.16
C LYS A 370 49.38 35.86 18.07
N ALA A 371 48.84 36.70 17.17
CA ALA A 371 48.55 36.56 15.75
C ALA A 371 49.43 35.63 14.86
N ASN A 372 48.86 35.23 13.71
CA ASN A 372 49.50 35.49 12.41
C ASN A 372 48.47 35.65 11.26
N ALA A 373 48.88 36.18 10.10
CA ALA A 373 48.02 36.51 8.95
C ALA A 373 47.98 35.38 7.88
N SER A 374 47.07 35.39 6.88
CA SER A 374 47.24 36.22 5.67
C SER A 374 45.95 36.47 4.87
N ARG A 375 45.99 37.52 4.03
CA ARG A 375 44.94 37.98 3.09
C ARG A 375 44.95 37.14 1.80
N PHE A 376 43.87 37.19 1.01
CA PHE A 376 43.98 37.70 -0.37
C PHE A 376 42.65 38.26 -0.92
N SER A 377 42.76 39.08 -1.97
CA SER A 377 41.71 39.90 -2.59
C SER A 377 42.23 40.40 -3.96
N LEU A 378 41.44 40.88 -4.93
CA LEU A 378 40.04 41.33 -4.95
C LEU A 378 39.18 40.35 -5.84
N GLN A 379 38.09 40.66 -6.57
CA GLN A 379 37.47 41.92 -7.02
C GLN A 379 35.95 41.79 -7.29
N GLN A 380 35.32 42.91 -7.66
CA GLN A 380 33.89 43.09 -7.94
C GLN A 380 33.72 44.08 -9.13
N SER A 381 32.47 44.34 -9.53
CA SER A 381 32.01 45.48 -10.37
C SER A 381 32.04 45.25 -11.91
N ARG A 382 31.15 45.84 -12.73
CA ARG A 382 30.06 46.83 -12.49
C ARG A 382 29.11 46.96 -13.71
N ILE A 383 27.85 47.40 -13.45
CA ILE A 383 26.93 48.17 -14.34
C ILE A 383 26.48 47.55 -15.69
N GLY A 384 25.24 47.71 -16.15
CA GLY A 384 24.05 48.34 -15.53
C GLY A 384 22.99 48.78 -16.55
N ASP A 385 21.76 49.04 -16.06
CA ASP A 385 20.61 49.70 -16.71
C ASP A 385 20.02 49.06 -18.01
N GLY A 386 18.71 49.12 -18.30
CA GLY A 386 17.57 49.53 -17.47
C GLY A 386 16.23 49.62 -18.25
N CYS A 387 15.11 49.47 -17.53
CA CYS A 387 13.73 49.87 -17.90
C CYS A 387 12.95 49.20 -19.06
N ALA A 388 11.63 49.45 -19.01
CA ALA A 388 10.58 49.27 -20.02
C ALA A 388 9.97 47.86 -20.23
N ALA A 389 8.72 47.87 -20.69
CA ALA A 389 7.87 46.72 -21.01
C ALA A 389 7.05 47.05 -22.26
N PHE A 390 6.62 46.05 -23.04
CA PHE A 390 5.26 45.94 -23.62
C PHE A 390 5.09 44.63 -24.43
N ASP A 391 3.92 44.04 -24.22
CA ASP A 391 3.03 43.20 -25.03
C ASP A 391 3.38 42.69 -26.47
N SER A 392 2.62 41.65 -26.86
CA SER A 392 2.12 41.32 -28.22
C SER A 392 2.95 40.44 -29.19
N SER A 393 2.51 39.17 -29.26
CA SER A 393 1.90 38.53 -30.45
C SER A 393 2.63 38.37 -31.81
N CYS A 394 2.48 37.12 -32.31
CA CYS A 394 2.30 36.71 -33.71
C CYS A 394 3.51 36.28 -34.57
N ARG A 395 3.15 35.48 -35.60
CA ARG A 395 4.02 34.66 -36.47
C ARG A 395 4.47 35.44 -37.70
N LEU A 396 5.62 35.07 -38.28
CA LEU A 396 5.66 34.44 -39.61
C LEU A 396 7.04 33.80 -39.92
N SER A 397 7.14 33.15 -41.07
CA SER A 397 8.30 32.41 -41.58
C SER A 397 8.82 33.04 -42.88
N LEU A 398 10.12 32.94 -43.17
CA LEU A 398 10.62 32.73 -44.54
C LEU A 398 12.10 32.29 -44.61
N GLU A 399 12.41 31.38 -45.57
CA GLU A 399 13.69 31.17 -46.31
C GLU A 399 15.05 31.02 -45.56
N ARG A 400 16.13 30.43 -46.08
CA ARG A 400 16.55 29.78 -47.36
C ARG A 400 17.65 28.72 -46.99
N SER A 401 18.15 27.77 -47.78
CA SER A 401 18.16 27.50 -49.25
C SER A 401 18.58 26.04 -49.58
N ASN A 402 18.00 25.47 -50.66
CA ASN A 402 18.59 24.76 -51.83
C ASN A 402 20.02 24.14 -51.77
N CYS A 403 20.39 23.05 -52.47
CA CYS A 403 19.84 22.33 -53.65
C CYS A 403 20.12 20.77 -53.54
N VAL A 404 19.30 19.82 -54.04
CA VAL A 404 19.07 19.31 -55.44
C VAL A 404 20.31 18.55 -56.00
N SER A 405 20.28 17.38 -56.68
CA SER A 405 19.32 16.62 -57.56
C SER A 405 19.61 15.09 -57.50
N SER A 406 18.95 14.11 -58.15
CA SER A 406 17.72 13.94 -59.00
C SER A 406 17.33 12.42 -58.98
N LEU A 407 16.07 11.94 -58.94
CA LEU A 407 14.87 12.07 -59.82
C LEU A 407 14.86 11.18 -61.10
N LEU A 408 13.82 10.33 -61.25
CA LEU A 408 13.09 9.84 -62.47
C LEU A 408 12.26 8.55 -62.16
N THR A 409 11.01 8.61 -61.65
CA THR A 409 9.69 8.66 -62.37
C THR A 409 9.17 7.41 -63.12
N ARG A 410 8.00 6.86 -62.73
CA ARG A 410 6.87 6.57 -63.66
C ARG A 410 5.50 6.40 -62.94
N ARG A 411 4.39 6.53 -63.70
CA ARG A 411 2.96 6.28 -63.33
C ARG A 411 2.58 4.80 -63.60
N ARG A 412 1.38 4.21 -63.35
CA ARG A 412 -0.02 4.72 -63.27
C ARG A 412 -0.96 3.74 -62.48
N LYS A 413 -2.29 3.96 -62.51
CA LYS A 413 -3.35 3.36 -61.64
C LYS A 413 -4.09 2.13 -62.23
N HIS A 414 -4.79 1.39 -61.35
CA HIS A 414 -6.18 0.83 -61.42
C HIS A 414 -6.44 -0.70 -61.33
N ASN A 415 -7.35 -1.04 -60.38
CA ASN A 415 -8.39 -2.10 -60.33
C ASN A 415 -8.06 -3.60 -60.06
N PHE A 416 -9.01 -4.21 -59.31
CA PHE A 416 -9.31 -5.65 -59.09
C PHE A 416 -9.99 -6.29 -60.34
N PRO A 417 -10.37 -7.61 -60.40
CA PRO A 417 -10.36 -8.72 -59.39
C PRO A 417 -9.82 -10.11 -59.91
N VAL A 418 -10.18 -11.19 -59.19
CA VAL A 418 -10.31 -12.63 -59.60
C VAL A 418 -9.17 -13.60 -59.18
N VAL A 419 -9.51 -14.91 -59.16
CA VAL A 419 -8.95 -16.05 -58.40
C VAL A 419 -8.40 -17.13 -59.34
N TYR A 420 -7.23 -17.75 -59.04
CA TYR A 420 -7.04 -19.21 -58.92
C TYR A 420 -5.61 -19.61 -58.46
N ASP A 421 -5.32 -20.93 -58.44
CA ASP A 421 -4.34 -21.68 -57.63
C ASP A 421 -2.87 -21.77 -58.14
N GLN A 422 -2.01 -22.24 -57.22
CA GLN A 422 -0.79 -23.08 -57.41
C GLN A 422 0.35 -22.63 -58.35
N LEU A 423 1.56 -22.37 -57.78
CA LEU A 423 2.69 -23.32 -57.78
C LEU A 423 3.92 -22.84 -56.96
N ASN A 424 4.93 -23.71 -56.79
CA ASN A 424 6.10 -23.54 -55.91
C ASN A 424 7.22 -22.64 -56.47
N SER A 425 7.94 -21.95 -55.57
CA SER A 425 9.42 -21.99 -55.39
C SER A 425 9.78 -21.09 -54.19
N ASP A 426 10.29 -21.58 -53.07
CA ASP A 426 11.59 -22.25 -52.80
C ASP A 426 12.78 -21.29 -52.70
N CYS A 427 13.22 -21.04 -51.45
CA CYS A 427 14.59 -20.65 -51.10
C CYS A 427 15.04 -21.46 -49.88
N SER A 428 15.81 -22.50 -50.19
CA SER A 428 16.44 -23.52 -49.37
C SER A 428 16.95 -23.12 -47.98
N VAL A 429 16.84 -24.06 -47.04
CA VAL A 429 17.85 -24.30 -46.01
C VAL A 429 18.42 -25.69 -46.28
N GLU A 430 19.74 -25.83 -46.34
CA GLU A 430 20.40 -27.09 -46.70
C GLU A 430 20.27 -28.15 -45.58
N SER A 431 19.82 -29.34 -45.96
CA SER A 431 19.87 -30.55 -45.14
C SER A 431 21.18 -31.30 -45.41
N LEU A 432 21.91 -31.66 -44.36
CA LEU A 432 23.03 -32.60 -44.44
C LEU A 432 22.71 -33.86 -43.63
N ASP A 433 22.31 -34.93 -44.30
CA ASP A 433 22.12 -36.25 -43.70
C ASP A 433 23.46 -36.93 -43.42
N THR A 434 23.63 -37.51 -42.22
CA THR A 434 24.25 -38.86 -42.09
C THR A 434 24.05 -39.47 -40.69
N GLU A 435 23.97 -40.81 -40.68
CA GLU A 435 24.10 -41.75 -39.55
C GLU A 435 23.57 -41.33 -38.15
N THR A 436 22.36 -41.81 -37.81
CA THR A 436 22.08 -42.25 -36.43
C THR A 436 22.26 -43.77 -36.35
N ARG A 437 23.41 -44.23 -35.86
CA ARG A 437 23.63 -45.66 -35.58
C ARG A 437 22.83 -46.10 -34.35
N LEU A 438 22.02 -47.14 -34.50
CA LEU A 438 21.46 -47.88 -33.37
C LEU A 438 22.58 -48.66 -32.67
N VAL A 439 22.95 -48.26 -31.47
CA VAL A 439 23.80 -49.05 -30.58
C VAL A 439 22.90 -49.98 -29.77
N LEU A 440 23.14 -51.28 -29.89
CA LEU A 440 22.49 -52.30 -29.06
C LEU A 440 23.02 -52.21 -27.62
N GLY A 441 22.12 -52.26 -26.64
CA GLY A 441 22.43 -52.54 -25.24
C GLY A 441 22.00 -53.96 -24.90
N GLU A 442 22.89 -54.77 -24.37
CA GLU A 442 22.63 -56.15 -23.97
C GLU A 442 21.93 -56.20 -22.60
N GLU A 443 20.92 -57.06 -22.45
CA GLU A 443 20.60 -57.69 -21.17
C GLU A 443 20.58 -59.22 -21.33
N ASN A 444 21.08 -59.91 -20.31
CA ASN A 444 21.42 -61.32 -20.41
C ASN A 444 20.28 -62.25 -19.98
N GLY A 445 19.83 -63.09 -20.91
CA GLY A 445 19.53 -64.50 -20.68
C GLY A 445 18.26 -64.87 -19.89
N PHE A 446 17.41 -65.67 -20.53
CA PHE A 446 17.21 -67.04 -20.03
C PHE A 446 16.92 -68.00 -21.19
N THR A 447 17.22 -69.28 -21.00
CA THR A 447 17.12 -70.32 -22.02
C THR A 447 15.71 -70.91 -22.13
N ASN A 448 15.23 -71.13 -23.35
CA ASN A 448 14.88 -72.50 -23.75
C ASN A 448 14.76 -72.71 -25.26
N SER A 449 14.98 -73.96 -25.67
CA SER A 449 14.77 -74.46 -27.03
C SER A 449 13.31 -74.87 -27.24
N ASN A 450 12.74 -74.57 -28.40
CA ASN A 450 12.40 -75.63 -29.37
C ASN A 450 11.98 -75.09 -30.73
N LYS A 451 12.38 -75.82 -31.79
CA LYS A 451 11.79 -75.71 -33.13
C LYS A 451 10.45 -76.46 -33.14
N GLU A 452 9.50 -75.97 -33.92
CA GLU A 452 8.81 -76.85 -34.87
C GLU A 452 8.37 -76.08 -36.12
N HIS A 453 7.75 -76.76 -37.08
CA HIS A 453 7.82 -76.41 -38.50
C HIS A 453 6.46 -76.57 -39.19
N SER A 454 6.14 -75.70 -40.14
CA SER A 454 5.04 -75.84 -41.13
C SER A 454 3.61 -75.87 -40.53
N GLU A 455 2.55 -75.26 -41.10
CA GLU A 455 2.15 -75.11 -42.49
C GLU A 455 1.31 -73.83 -42.74
N MET A 456 0.95 -73.57 -43.99
CA MET A 456 0.13 -72.44 -44.44
C MET A 456 -1.23 -72.92 -44.95
N ARG A 457 -2.34 -72.69 -44.22
CA ARG A 457 -3.71 -72.93 -44.72
C ARG A 457 -4.77 -72.01 -44.12
N GLY A 458 -5.51 -71.34 -45.02
CA GLY A 458 -6.92 -71.00 -44.86
C GLY A 458 -7.35 -70.13 -43.67
N VAL A 459 -7.08 -68.82 -43.73
CA VAL A 459 -7.79 -67.84 -42.88
C VAL A 459 -9.28 -67.93 -43.18
N THR A 460 -10.09 -68.22 -42.16
CA THR A 460 -11.56 -68.26 -42.27
C THR A 460 -12.18 -67.09 -41.52
N VAL A 461 -13.43 -66.74 -41.87
CA VAL A 461 -14.08 -65.48 -41.47
C VAL A 461 -14.15 -65.27 -39.95
N SER A 462 -14.12 -66.34 -39.13
CA SER A 462 -14.13 -66.23 -37.66
C SER A 462 -12.96 -65.45 -37.06
N GLU A 463 -11.77 -65.46 -37.68
CA GLU A 463 -10.62 -64.73 -37.13
C GLU A 463 -10.80 -63.20 -37.18
N SER A 464 -11.65 -62.69 -38.07
CA SER A 464 -11.89 -61.23 -38.16
C SER A 464 -12.57 -60.70 -36.91
N HIS A 465 -13.58 -61.40 -36.39
CA HIS A 465 -14.25 -61.04 -35.13
C HIS A 465 -13.31 -61.15 -33.93
N ALA A 466 -12.53 -62.24 -33.83
CA ALA A 466 -11.59 -62.43 -32.74
C ALA A 466 -10.47 -61.36 -32.74
N LEU A 467 -9.98 -60.94 -33.91
CA LEU A 467 -8.98 -59.86 -34.04
C LEU A 467 -9.58 -58.48 -33.76
N VAL A 468 -10.82 -58.22 -34.18
CA VAL A 468 -11.54 -56.98 -33.85
C VAL A 468 -11.80 -56.89 -32.36
N GLU A 469 -12.29 -57.94 -31.71
CA GLU A 469 -12.54 -57.98 -30.26
C GLU A 469 -11.24 -57.83 -29.46
N LYS A 470 -10.16 -58.51 -29.87
CA LYS A 470 -8.84 -58.38 -29.24
C LYS A 470 -8.22 -56.98 -29.45
N SER A 471 -8.49 -56.34 -30.59
CA SER A 471 -8.11 -54.94 -30.86
C SER A 471 -8.94 -53.95 -30.04
N GLU A 472 -10.25 -54.19 -29.89
CA GLU A 472 -11.13 -53.42 -29.01
C GLU A 472 -10.71 -53.54 -27.55
N VAL A 473 -10.41 -54.74 -27.05
CA VAL A 473 -9.98 -54.97 -25.66
C VAL A 473 -8.64 -54.29 -25.38
N ALA A 474 -7.66 -54.42 -26.29
CA ALA A 474 -6.38 -53.69 -26.18
C ALA A 474 -6.56 -52.17 -26.28
N SER A 475 -7.46 -51.70 -27.15
CA SER A 475 -7.80 -50.27 -27.25
C SER A 475 -8.50 -49.77 -25.98
N LYS A 476 -9.33 -50.61 -25.33
CA LYS A 476 -10.03 -50.29 -24.08
C LYS A 476 -9.05 -50.27 -22.89
N SER A 477 -8.09 -51.18 -22.80
CA SER A 477 -7.06 -51.15 -21.74
C SER A 477 -6.13 -49.94 -21.88
N HIS A 478 -5.56 -49.70 -23.07
CA HIS A 478 -4.67 -48.56 -23.32
C HIS A 478 -5.36 -47.20 -23.03
N THR A 479 -6.65 -47.09 -23.35
CA THR A 479 -7.48 -45.90 -23.03
C THR A 479 -7.83 -45.81 -21.53
N GLN A 480 -7.81 -46.92 -20.78
CA GLN A 480 -8.03 -46.92 -19.34
C GLN A 480 -6.75 -46.55 -18.58
N ASP A 481 -5.59 -47.02 -19.04
CA ASP A 481 -4.29 -46.66 -18.48
C ASP A 481 -4.03 -45.16 -18.63
N ALA A 482 -4.32 -44.56 -19.79
CA ALA A 482 -4.23 -43.11 -20.00
C ALA A 482 -5.15 -42.28 -19.07
N LYS A 483 -6.29 -42.84 -18.61
CA LYS A 483 -7.17 -42.18 -17.62
C LYS A 483 -6.63 -42.31 -16.20
N ASN A 484 -6.05 -43.46 -15.87
CA ASN A 484 -5.36 -43.67 -14.59
C ASN A 484 -4.14 -42.74 -14.48
N GLU A 485 -3.35 -42.64 -15.56
CA GLU A 485 -2.21 -41.73 -15.71
C GLU A 485 -2.64 -40.27 -15.50
N LEU A 486 -3.75 -39.82 -16.12
CA LEU A 486 -4.32 -38.49 -15.91
C LEU A 486 -4.66 -38.22 -14.43
N ILE A 487 -5.29 -39.17 -13.73
CA ILE A 487 -5.65 -39.00 -12.30
C ILE A 487 -4.38 -38.91 -11.44
N VAL A 488 -3.40 -39.78 -11.68
CA VAL A 488 -2.10 -39.79 -10.98
C VAL A 488 -1.29 -38.52 -11.24
N LEU A 489 -1.39 -37.91 -12.43
CA LEU A 489 -0.78 -36.62 -12.74
C LEU A 489 -1.55 -35.41 -12.18
N THR A 490 -2.88 -35.51 -12.06
CA THR A 490 -3.74 -34.40 -11.61
C THR A 490 -3.64 -34.20 -10.10
N LEU A 491 -3.60 -35.27 -9.30
CA LEU A 491 -3.61 -35.16 -7.83
C LEU A 491 -2.41 -34.36 -7.26
N PRO A 492 -1.15 -34.57 -7.71
CA PRO A 492 -0.01 -33.75 -7.30
C PRO A 492 -0.06 -32.33 -7.88
N ALA A 493 -0.64 -32.14 -9.08
CA ALA A 493 -0.81 -30.83 -9.69
C ALA A 493 -1.77 -29.95 -8.88
N ILE A 494 -2.91 -30.49 -8.46
CA ILE A 494 -3.84 -29.82 -7.53
C ILE A 494 -3.11 -29.48 -6.22
N ALA A 495 -2.42 -30.44 -5.60
CA ALA A 495 -1.73 -30.21 -4.33
C ALA A 495 -0.67 -29.09 -4.41
N GLY A 496 0.03 -28.96 -5.54
CA GLY A 496 0.97 -27.87 -5.79
C GLY A 496 0.29 -26.52 -6.05
N GLN A 497 -0.78 -26.50 -6.84
CA GLN A 497 -1.47 -25.25 -7.23
C GLN A 497 -2.40 -24.68 -6.14
N VAL A 498 -2.83 -25.47 -5.16
CA VAL A 498 -3.75 -25.04 -4.09
C VAL A 498 -3.04 -24.20 -2.99
N ILE A 499 -1.71 -24.20 -2.91
CA ILE A 499 -0.96 -23.46 -1.88
C ILE A 499 -1.09 -21.93 -2.08
N ASP A 500 -0.74 -21.41 -3.25
CA ASP A 500 -0.72 -19.96 -3.52
C ASP A 500 -2.10 -19.27 -3.39
N PRO A 501 -3.24 -19.91 -3.77
CA PRO A 501 -4.56 -19.30 -3.62
C PRO A 501 -5.09 -19.35 -2.19
N LEU A 502 -4.79 -20.40 -1.42
CA LEU A 502 -5.08 -20.43 0.02
C LEU A 502 -4.33 -19.31 0.74
N ALA A 503 -3.09 -19.03 0.34
CA ALA A 503 -2.32 -17.91 0.87
C ALA A 503 -2.98 -16.54 0.59
N GLN A 504 -3.41 -16.30 -0.64
CA GLN A 504 -4.10 -15.06 -1.02
C GLN A 504 -5.49 -14.92 -0.37
N LEU A 505 -6.19 -16.03 -0.11
CA LEU A 505 -7.44 -16.04 0.67
C LEU A 505 -7.20 -15.68 2.13
N MET A 506 -6.15 -16.20 2.78
CA MET A 506 -5.76 -15.79 4.12
C MET A 506 -5.37 -14.31 4.20
N GLU A 507 -4.59 -13.80 3.25
CA GLU A 507 -4.23 -12.38 3.17
C GLU A 507 -5.49 -11.50 3.01
N THR A 508 -6.39 -11.88 2.10
CA THR A 508 -7.66 -11.17 1.87
C THR A 508 -8.56 -11.18 3.12
N ALA A 509 -8.62 -12.30 3.85
CA ALA A 509 -9.39 -12.41 5.09
C ALA A 509 -8.76 -11.65 6.28
N TYR A 510 -7.44 -11.49 6.30
CA TYR A 510 -6.75 -10.67 7.30
C TYR A 510 -7.02 -9.17 7.05
N VAL A 511 -6.77 -8.69 5.83
CA VAL A 511 -6.98 -7.26 5.49
C VAL A 511 -8.47 -6.88 5.59
N GLY A 512 -9.38 -7.78 5.21
CA GLY A 512 -10.84 -7.60 5.36
C GLY A 512 -11.36 -7.46 6.79
N ARG A 513 -10.54 -7.79 7.79
CA ARG A 513 -10.80 -7.54 9.22
C ARG A 513 -10.22 -6.22 9.74
N LEU A 514 -9.28 -5.60 9.01
CA LEU A 514 -8.77 -4.25 9.31
C LEU A 514 -9.76 -3.16 8.87
N GLY A 515 -10.45 -3.37 7.74
CA GLY A 515 -11.55 -2.52 7.30
C GLY A 515 -11.89 -2.67 5.82
N SER A 516 -13.08 -2.19 5.43
CA SER A 516 -13.53 -2.18 4.03
C SER A 516 -12.65 -1.30 3.14
N VAL A 517 -12.21 -0.13 3.64
CA VAL A 517 -11.28 0.77 2.91
C VAL A 517 -9.91 0.11 2.70
N GLU A 518 -9.34 -0.56 3.71
CA GLU A 518 -8.06 -1.27 3.61
C GLU A 518 -8.13 -2.44 2.62
N LEU A 519 -9.21 -3.23 2.68
CA LEU A 519 -9.44 -4.35 1.78
C LEU A 519 -9.63 -3.92 0.32
N ALA A 520 -10.40 -2.87 0.08
CA ALA A 520 -10.55 -2.27 -1.25
C ALA A 520 -9.21 -1.74 -1.79
N SER A 521 -8.44 -1.08 -0.93
CA SER A 521 -7.12 -0.54 -1.24
C SER A 521 -6.11 -1.63 -1.61
N ALA A 522 -6.08 -2.72 -0.82
CA ALA A 522 -5.27 -3.89 -1.13
C ALA A 522 -5.68 -4.52 -2.46
N GLY A 523 -6.98 -4.69 -2.74
CA GLY A 523 -7.46 -5.26 -4.00
C GLY A 523 -7.03 -4.46 -5.24
N VAL A 524 -7.13 -3.13 -5.19
CA VAL A 524 -6.65 -2.26 -6.29
C VAL A 524 -5.14 -2.40 -6.48
N SER A 525 -4.37 -2.36 -5.39
CA SER A 525 -2.90 -2.46 -5.45
C SER A 525 -2.42 -3.86 -5.85
N ILE A 526 -3.14 -4.92 -5.48
CA ILE A 526 -2.95 -6.29 -5.99
C ILE A 526 -3.19 -6.33 -7.50
N SER A 527 -4.22 -5.66 -8.01
CA SER A 527 -4.49 -5.61 -9.47
C SER A 527 -3.41 -4.84 -10.23
N ILE A 528 -2.94 -3.69 -9.73
CA ILE A 528 -1.83 -2.92 -10.34
C ILE A 528 -0.54 -3.76 -10.34
N PHE A 529 -0.20 -4.36 -9.20
CA PHE A 529 0.96 -5.25 -9.09
C PHE A 529 0.85 -6.43 -10.08
N ASN A 530 -0.32 -7.07 -10.17
CA ASN A 530 -0.55 -8.18 -11.08
C ASN A 530 -0.36 -7.78 -12.56
N ILE A 531 -0.90 -6.65 -13.03
CA ILE A 531 -0.77 -6.29 -14.46
C ILE A 531 0.68 -5.95 -14.83
N VAL A 532 1.44 -5.27 -13.96
CA VAL A 532 2.85 -4.96 -14.22
C VAL A 532 3.72 -6.22 -14.10
N SER A 533 3.60 -6.96 -13.00
CA SER A 533 4.50 -8.08 -12.70
C SER A 533 4.22 -9.32 -13.55
N LYS A 534 2.95 -9.69 -13.80
CA LYS A 534 2.65 -10.87 -14.64
C LYS A 534 2.97 -10.66 -16.12
N LEU A 535 3.06 -9.42 -16.59
CA LEU A 535 3.44 -9.10 -17.98
C LEU A 535 4.88 -9.54 -18.29
N PHE A 536 5.83 -9.29 -17.39
CA PHE A 536 7.24 -9.69 -17.58
C PHE A 536 7.52 -11.11 -17.07
N ASN A 537 6.89 -11.51 -15.96
CA ASN A 537 7.29 -12.74 -15.26
C ASN A 537 6.72 -14.04 -15.84
N ILE A 538 5.58 -14.01 -16.53
CA ILE A 538 5.04 -15.21 -17.21
C ILE A 538 5.95 -15.64 -18.38
N PRO A 539 6.37 -14.73 -19.30
CA PRO A 539 7.39 -15.05 -20.30
C PRO A 539 8.73 -15.46 -19.69
N LEU A 540 9.23 -14.75 -18.67
CA LEU A 540 10.51 -15.06 -18.03
C LEU A 540 10.53 -16.49 -17.47
N LEU A 541 9.47 -16.89 -16.76
CA LEU A 541 9.29 -18.26 -16.26
C LEU A 541 9.30 -19.29 -17.39
N SER A 542 8.52 -19.05 -18.45
CA SER A 542 8.31 -20.00 -19.56
C SER A 542 9.48 -20.12 -20.54
N VAL A 543 10.36 -19.11 -20.63
CA VAL A 543 11.58 -19.21 -21.44
C VAL A 543 12.75 -19.76 -20.61
N ALA A 544 12.85 -19.39 -19.32
CA ALA A 544 13.84 -19.96 -18.41
C ALA A 544 13.70 -21.48 -18.26
N THR A 545 12.48 -22.03 -18.27
CA THR A 545 12.26 -23.49 -18.34
C THR A 545 12.90 -24.13 -19.57
N SER A 546 12.69 -23.51 -20.74
CA SER A 546 13.04 -24.09 -22.03
C SER A 546 14.53 -24.00 -22.30
N PHE A 547 15.13 -22.82 -22.13
CA PHE A 547 16.55 -22.62 -22.40
C PHE A 547 17.46 -23.34 -21.39
N VAL A 548 17.03 -23.50 -20.13
CA VAL A 548 17.79 -24.32 -19.16
C VAL A 548 17.74 -25.80 -19.54
N ALA A 549 16.58 -26.32 -19.97
CA ALA A 549 16.48 -27.70 -20.46
C ALA A 549 17.34 -27.93 -21.73
N GLU A 550 17.37 -26.95 -22.64
CA GLU A 550 18.15 -26.99 -23.88
C GLU A 550 19.68 -26.92 -23.62
N ASP A 551 20.13 -26.04 -22.72
CA ASP A 551 21.54 -25.92 -22.30
C ASP A 551 22.01 -27.20 -21.57
N ILE A 552 21.14 -27.82 -20.75
CA ILE A 552 21.40 -29.14 -20.16
C ILE A 552 21.57 -30.20 -21.26
N ALA A 553 20.65 -30.26 -22.23
CA ALA A 553 20.71 -31.25 -23.32
C ALA A 553 21.98 -31.08 -24.19
N LYS A 554 22.28 -29.84 -24.59
CA LYS A 554 23.47 -29.51 -25.40
C LYS A 554 24.78 -29.86 -24.70
N ASN A 555 24.87 -29.68 -23.38
CA ASN A 555 26.06 -30.07 -22.64
C ASN A 555 26.13 -31.59 -22.40
N LEU A 556 25.01 -32.30 -22.23
CA LEU A 556 25.02 -33.77 -22.21
C LEU A 556 25.54 -34.38 -23.53
N THR A 557 25.16 -33.84 -24.69
CA THR A 557 25.74 -34.28 -25.97
C THR A 557 27.23 -34.00 -26.10
N LYS A 558 27.75 -32.92 -25.48
CA LYS A 558 29.20 -32.63 -25.43
C LYS A 558 29.93 -33.57 -24.48
N ASP A 559 29.36 -33.83 -23.31
CA ASP A 559 29.91 -34.77 -22.33
C ASP A 559 30.04 -36.19 -22.95
N LEU A 560 29.03 -36.62 -23.73
CA LEU A 560 29.08 -37.87 -24.49
C LEU A 560 30.13 -37.84 -25.63
N ALA A 561 30.17 -36.77 -26.43
CA ALA A 561 31.14 -36.66 -27.53
C ALA A 561 32.59 -36.67 -27.02
N ALA A 562 32.90 -35.88 -25.98
CA ALA A 562 34.21 -35.89 -25.34
C ALA A 562 34.53 -37.24 -24.65
N GLY A 563 33.51 -37.97 -24.20
CA GLY A 563 33.66 -39.34 -23.69
C GLY A 563 33.98 -40.39 -24.76
N LEU A 564 33.66 -40.14 -26.03
CA LEU A 564 33.98 -41.02 -27.16
C LEU A 564 35.40 -40.78 -27.72
N GLU A 565 35.94 -39.57 -27.56
CA GLU A 565 37.34 -39.24 -27.88
C GLU A 565 38.31 -39.46 -26.68
N GLY A 566 37.77 -39.56 -25.46
CA GLY A 566 38.52 -39.61 -24.21
C GLY A 566 38.93 -41.02 -23.76
N ASN A 567 40.24 -41.27 -23.68
CA ASN A 567 40.77 -42.59 -23.34
C ASN A 567 40.60 -42.97 -21.85
N GLY A 568 39.46 -43.59 -21.52
CA GLY A 568 39.38 -44.64 -20.49
C GLY A 568 39.63 -44.25 -19.03
N LYS A 569 39.08 -43.13 -18.53
CA LYS A 569 39.12 -42.81 -17.09
C LYS A 569 37.76 -42.32 -16.56
N PRO A 570 37.13 -43.02 -15.59
CA PRO A 570 35.83 -42.59 -15.06
C PRO A 570 35.98 -41.28 -14.26
N PRO A 571 35.01 -40.35 -14.34
CA PRO A 571 35.05 -39.11 -13.57
C PRO A 571 34.92 -39.40 -12.07
N ASN A 572 35.81 -38.82 -11.27
CA ASN A 572 35.77 -38.93 -9.81
C ASN A 572 34.44 -38.36 -9.27
N GLY A 573 33.83 -39.06 -8.30
CA GLY A 573 32.47 -38.82 -7.80
C GLY A 573 32.19 -37.50 -7.07
N THR A 574 33.06 -36.48 -7.18
CA THR A 574 32.73 -35.11 -6.79
C THR A 574 31.74 -34.52 -7.79
N THR A 575 30.55 -34.12 -7.33
CA THR A 575 29.53 -33.49 -8.19
C THR A 575 30.04 -32.15 -8.74
N GLU A 576 30.60 -32.20 -9.95
CA GLU A 576 31.16 -31.01 -10.59
C GLU A 576 30.03 -30.04 -10.99
N ARG A 577 30.19 -28.77 -10.61
CA ARG A 577 29.12 -27.77 -10.78
C ARG A 577 29.04 -27.36 -12.24
N LYS A 578 28.03 -27.85 -12.96
CA LYS A 578 27.85 -27.51 -14.38
C LYS A 578 27.69 -25.99 -14.55
N GLN A 579 28.34 -25.42 -15.57
CA GLN A 579 28.31 -23.99 -15.86
C GLN A 579 27.34 -23.72 -17.01
N LEU A 580 26.10 -23.37 -16.68
CA LEU A 580 25.03 -23.11 -17.65
C LEU A 580 24.83 -21.61 -17.86
N SER A 581 24.98 -21.12 -19.10
CA SER A 581 24.77 -19.71 -19.41
C SER A 581 23.28 -19.33 -19.39
N SER A 582 22.41 -20.29 -19.71
CA SER A 582 20.95 -20.19 -19.57
C SER A 582 20.49 -19.84 -18.14
N VAL A 583 21.18 -20.35 -17.12
CA VAL A 583 20.89 -20.07 -15.71
C VAL A 583 21.38 -18.69 -15.31
N SER A 584 22.59 -18.31 -15.71
CA SER A 584 23.14 -16.98 -15.44
C SER A 584 22.36 -15.86 -16.13
N THR A 585 21.94 -16.06 -17.38
CA THR A 585 21.07 -15.12 -18.11
C THR A 585 19.73 -14.93 -17.42
N ALA A 586 19.03 -16.01 -17.08
CA ALA A 586 17.73 -15.98 -16.40
C ALA A 586 17.80 -15.19 -15.08
N LEU A 587 18.82 -15.43 -14.26
CA LEU A 587 18.98 -14.76 -12.97
C LEU A 587 19.32 -13.26 -13.12
N LEU A 588 20.19 -12.90 -14.07
CA LEU A 588 20.55 -11.50 -14.30
C LEU A 588 19.37 -10.71 -14.89
N LEU A 589 18.60 -11.32 -15.80
CA LEU A 589 17.32 -10.79 -16.28
C LEU A 589 16.33 -10.60 -15.13
N ALA A 590 16.17 -11.60 -14.26
CA ALA A 590 15.24 -11.55 -13.15
C ALA A 590 15.56 -10.41 -12.15
N VAL A 591 16.84 -10.21 -11.82
CA VAL A 591 17.26 -9.09 -10.97
C VAL A 591 17.00 -7.75 -11.66
N GLY A 592 17.34 -7.62 -12.95
CA GLY A 592 17.10 -6.39 -13.71
C GLY A 592 15.61 -6.03 -13.84
N ILE A 593 14.77 -7.00 -14.23
CA ILE A 593 13.31 -6.85 -14.32
C ILE A 593 12.73 -6.53 -12.95
N GLY A 594 13.13 -7.25 -11.89
CA GLY A 594 12.59 -7.04 -10.55
C GLY A 594 12.94 -5.66 -9.95
N ILE A 595 14.14 -5.14 -10.20
CA ILE A 595 14.53 -3.78 -9.82
C ILE A 595 13.74 -2.74 -10.64
N PHE A 596 13.55 -2.97 -11.93
CA PHE A 596 12.74 -2.12 -12.80
C PHE A 596 11.26 -2.09 -12.37
N GLU A 597 10.66 -3.23 -12.06
CA GLU A 597 9.30 -3.34 -11.49
C GLU A 597 9.20 -2.56 -10.17
N ALA A 598 10.15 -2.74 -9.26
CA ALA A 598 10.17 -2.05 -7.97
C ALA A 598 10.23 -0.53 -8.13
N ALA A 599 11.10 -0.02 -9.01
CA ALA A 599 11.23 1.40 -9.31
C ALA A 599 9.95 1.95 -9.98
N ALA A 600 9.44 1.26 -11.01
CA ALA A 600 8.25 1.69 -11.75
C ALA A 600 7.00 1.73 -10.86
N LEU A 601 6.75 0.68 -10.07
CA LEU A 601 5.60 0.60 -9.17
C LEU A 601 5.70 1.61 -8.01
N SER A 602 6.90 1.90 -7.51
CA SER A 602 7.08 2.90 -6.45
C SER A 602 6.84 4.33 -6.98
N LEU A 603 7.50 4.70 -8.08
CA LEU A 603 7.47 6.05 -8.64
C LEU A 603 6.12 6.38 -9.31
N ALA A 604 5.55 5.45 -10.08
CA ALA A 604 4.27 5.64 -10.77
C ALA A 604 3.04 5.18 -9.93
N SER A 605 3.21 4.92 -8.63
CA SER A 605 2.15 4.50 -7.71
C SER A 605 0.89 5.39 -7.77
N GLY A 606 1.05 6.71 -7.64
CA GLY A 606 -0.04 7.69 -7.76
C GLY A 606 -0.74 7.69 -9.12
N PRO A 607 0.01 7.84 -10.24
CA PRO A 607 -0.54 7.71 -11.60
C PRO A 607 -1.32 6.42 -11.86
N PHE A 608 -0.82 5.25 -11.41
CA PHE A 608 -1.54 3.98 -11.58
C PHE A 608 -2.84 3.93 -10.76
N LEU A 609 -2.86 4.45 -9.53
CA LEU A 609 -4.09 4.53 -8.73
C LEU A 609 -5.14 5.46 -9.38
N ASN A 610 -4.70 6.61 -9.90
CA ASN A 610 -5.58 7.53 -10.63
C ASN A 610 -6.14 6.87 -11.92
N LEU A 611 -5.35 6.08 -12.65
CA LEU A 611 -5.79 5.32 -13.83
C LEU A 611 -6.83 4.23 -13.45
N MET A 612 -6.63 3.55 -12.33
CA MET A 612 -7.60 2.62 -11.74
C MET A 612 -8.89 3.31 -11.25
N GLY A 613 -8.95 4.64 -11.29
CA GLY A 613 -10.12 5.41 -10.85
C GLY A 613 -10.20 5.63 -9.34
N VAL A 614 -9.05 5.57 -8.64
CA VAL A 614 -8.88 5.89 -7.22
C VAL A 614 -8.20 7.27 -7.12
N PRO A 615 -8.95 8.39 -7.19
CA PRO A 615 -8.37 9.73 -7.19
C PRO A 615 -7.76 10.08 -5.83
N SER A 616 -6.83 11.03 -5.78
CA SER A 616 -6.11 11.38 -4.55
C SER A 616 -6.99 11.86 -3.39
N ALA A 617 -8.19 12.38 -3.65
CA ALA A 617 -9.16 12.76 -2.62
C ALA A 617 -10.05 11.60 -2.12
N SER A 618 -9.77 10.35 -2.50
CA SER A 618 -10.52 9.17 -2.04
C SER A 618 -9.81 8.48 -0.87
N ALA A 619 -10.57 8.05 0.13
CA ALA A 619 -10.04 7.39 1.34
C ALA A 619 -9.20 6.13 1.05
N MET A 620 -9.34 5.52 -0.13
CA MET A 620 -8.52 4.39 -0.57
C MET A 620 -7.12 4.80 -1.07
N HIS A 621 -6.91 6.03 -1.53
CA HIS A 621 -5.68 6.40 -2.25
C HIS A 621 -4.43 6.33 -1.35
N GLY A 622 -4.51 6.86 -0.13
CA GLY A 622 -3.43 6.81 0.86
C GLY A 622 -3.02 5.38 1.24
N PRO A 623 -3.94 4.53 1.73
CA PRO A 623 -3.65 3.13 2.03
C PRO A 623 -3.22 2.31 0.81
N ALA A 624 -3.88 2.48 -0.34
CA ALA A 624 -3.52 1.76 -1.56
C ALA A 624 -2.10 2.10 -2.03
N LYS A 625 -1.69 3.37 -1.97
CA LYS A 625 -0.33 3.80 -2.29
C LYS A 625 0.70 3.15 -1.36
N LYS A 626 0.45 3.14 -0.05
CA LYS A 626 1.31 2.46 0.94
C LYS A 626 1.43 0.96 0.63
N PHE A 627 0.30 0.28 0.39
CA PHE A 627 0.27 -1.15 0.06
C PHE A 627 1.01 -1.46 -1.25
N LEU A 628 0.85 -0.62 -2.27
CA LEU A 628 1.51 -0.78 -3.58
C LEU A 628 3.02 -0.59 -3.47
N MET A 629 3.49 0.40 -2.69
CA MET A 629 4.92 0.60 -2.44
C MET A 629 5.55 -0.55 -1.64
N LEU A 630 4.84 -1.09 -0.64
CA LEU A 630 5.28 -2.29 0.09
C LEU A 630 5.37 -3.52 -0.83
N ARG A 631 4.39 -3.72 -1.73
CA ARG A 631 4.45 -4.77 -2.77
C ARG A 631 5.60 -4.53 -3.77
N ALA A 632 5.84 -3.29 -4.17
CA ALA A 632 6.92 -2.92 -5.09
C ALA A 632 8.31 -3.28 -4.53
N LEU A 633 8.55 -3.02 -3.24
CA LEU A 633 9.77 -3.44 -2.54
C LEU A 633 9.95 -4.98 -2.51
N GLY A 634 8.86 -5.76 -2.61
CA GLY A 634 8.90 -7.22 -2.73
C GLY A 634 9.15 -7.76 -4.14
N SER A 635 8.93 -6.97 -5.21
CA SER A 635 9.06 -7.45 -6.61
C SER A 635 10.41 -8.10 -6.93
N PRO A 636 11.58 -7.60 -6.48
CA PRO A 636 12.87 -8.21 -6.81
C PRO A 636 12.99 -9.65 -6.32
N ALA A 637 12.49 -9.94 -5.10
CA ALA A 637 12.48 -11.30 -4.56
C ALA A 637 11.46 -12.20 -5.29
N PHE A 638 10.30 -11.64 -5.66
CA PHE A 638 9.24 -12.36 -6.37
C PHE A 638 9.67 -12.78 -7.79
N VAL A 639 10.19 -11.84 -8.57
CA VAL A 639 10.70 -12.08 -9.94
C VAL A 639 11.83 -13.11 -9.94
N VAL A 640 12.80 -12.97 -9.02
CA VAL A 640 13.90 -13.93 -8.86
C VAL A 640 13.39 -15.32 -8.45
N SER A 641 12.39 -15.39 -7.56
CA SER A 641 11.77 -16.66 -7.17
C SER A 641 11.05 -17.35 -8.34
N LEU A 642 10.37 -16.61 -9.21
CA LEU A 642 9.74 -17.16 -10.42
C LEU A 642 10.77 -17.63 -11.45
N ALA A 643 11.84 -16.86 -11.70
CA ALA A 643 12.93 -17.30 -12.57
C ALA A 643 13.61 -18.58 -12.02
N LEU A 644 13.82 -18.67 -10.71
CA LEU A 644 14.33 -19.87 -10.04
C LEU A 644 13.38 -21.06 -10.22
N GLN A 645 12.06 -20.88 -10.06
CA GLN A 645 11.08 -21.93 -10.36
C GLN A 645 11.21 -22.43 -11.81
N GLY A 646 11.42 -21.52 -12.77
CA GLY A 646 11.66 -21.88 -14.17
C GLY A 646 12.94 -22.71 -14.37
N ILE A 647 14.05 -22.25 -13.79
CA ILE A 647 15.34 -22.97 -13.79
C ILE A 647 15.17 -24.38 -13.18
N PHE A 648 14.57 -24.51 -12.00
CA PHE A 648 14.37 -25.79 -11.32
C PHE A 648 13.44 -26.75 -12.11
N ARG A 649 12.39 -26.23 -12.76
CA ARG A 649 11.55 -26.99 -13.70
C ARG A 649 12.35 -27.46 -14.92
N GLY A 650 13.25 -26.65 -15.47
CA GLY A 650 14.20 -27.05 -16.53
C GLY A 650 15.14 -28.19 -16.11
N PHE A 651 15.57 -28.18 -14.85
CA PHE A 651 16.29 -29.30 -14.21
C PHE A 651 15.42 -30.53 -13.87
N LYS A 652 14.13 -30.53 -14.23
CA LYS A 652 13.12 -31.54 -13.84
C LYS A 652 12.96 -31.72 -12.31
N ASP A 653 13.40 -30.75 -11.50
CA ASP A 653 13.28 -30.74 -10.03
C ASP A 653 12.15 -29.80 -9.60
N THR A 654 10.92 -30.31 -9.68
CA THR A 654 9.73 -29.60 -9.18
C THR A 654 9.57 -29.69 -7.65
N LYS A 655 10.32 -30.57 -6.98
CA LYS A 655 10.20 -30.81 -5.53
C LYS A 655 10.88 -29.73 -4.70
N THR A 656 12.08 -29.30 -5.10
CA THR A 656 12.84 -28.26 -4.37
C THR A 656 12.06 -26.93 -4.24
N PRO A 657 11.44 -26.37 -5.31
CA PRO A 657 10.60 -25.18 -5.17
C PRO A 657 9.42 -25.34 -4.20
N VAL A 658 8.67 -26.45 -4.29
CA VAL A 658 7.50 -26.70 -3.42
C VAL A 658 7.91 -26.89 -1.97
N LEU A 659 9.08 -27.50 -1.71
CA LEU A 659 9.65 -27.60 -0.36
C LEU A 659 10.11 -26.23 0.20
N CYS A 660 10.68 -25.37 -0.64
CA CYS A 660 11.05 -23.99 -0.25
C CYS A 660 9.84 -23.09 -0.02
N LEU A 661 8.73 -23.28 -0.74
CA LEU A 661 7.49 -22.56 -0.48
C LEU A 661 6.78 -23.11 0.78
N GLY A 662 6.52 -24.42 0.82
CA GLY A 662 5.76 -25.06 1.89
C GLY A 662 6.39 -24.95 3.29
N LYS A 663 7.72 -25.08 3.42
CA LYS A 663 8.37 -24.96 4.74
C LYS A 663 8.30 -23.55 5.33
N TYR A 664 8.27 -22.52 4.49
CA TYR A 664 8.19 -21.13 4.92
C TYR A 664 6.74 -20.61 4.96
N TRP A 665 5.80 -21.31 4.32
CA TRP A 665 4.36 -21.12 4.51
C TRP A 665 3.93 -21.30 5.97
N GLN A 666 4.46 -22.31 6.68
CA GLN A 666 4.23 -22.52 8.11
C GLN A 666 4.64 -21.31 8.99
N LEU A 667 5.61 -20.51 8.56
CA LEU A 667 6.03 -19.30 9.28
C LEU A 667 5.10 -18.11 9.01
N ILE A 668 4.51 -18.03 7.82
CA ILE A 668 3.54 -16.98 7.46
C ILE A 668 2.26 -17.14 8.29
N SER A 669 1.77 -18.38 8.48
CA SER A 669 0.58 -18.64 9.30
C SER A 669 0.75 -18.30 10.78
N CYS A 670 1.96 -18.43 11.34
CA CYS A 670 2.20 -18.24 12.78
C CYS A 670 2.55 -16.79 13.19
N ILE A 671 2.86 -15.90 12.25
CA ILE A 671 3.40 -14.55 12.53
C ILE A 671 2.54 -13.44 11.90
N LEU A 672 1.30 -13.76 11.53
CA LEU A 672 0.28 -12.83 10.99
C LEU A 672 -0.28 -11.81 12.02
N VAL A 673 0.35 -11.69 13.21
CA VAL A 673 -0.25 -11.08 14.41
C VAL A 673 0.39 -9.76 14.84
N SER A 674 1.54 -9.31 14.29
CA SER A 674 2.20 -8.10 14.83
C SER A 674 2.93 -7.13 13.88
N HIS A 675 3.51 -7.53 12.75
CA HIS A 675 4.35 -6.59 11.97
C HIS A 675 4.20 -6.72 10.44
N THR A 676 3.84 -5.62 9.79
CA THR A 676 3.68 -5.49 8.32
C THR A 676 4.95 -5.81 7.52
N TYR A 677 6.13 -5.62 8.11
CA TYR A 677 7.43 -5.83 7.46
C TYR A 677 7.81 -7.32 7.25
N ILE A 678 7.13 -8.26 7.91
CA ILE A 678 7.49 -9.70 7.90
C ILE A 678 7.12 -10.38 6.56
N PHE A 679 6.14 -9.85 5.83
CA PHE A 679 5.81 -10.32 4.47
C PHE A 679 6.92 -10.03 3.45
N LEU A 680 7.73 -8.98 3.65
CA LEU A 680 8.89 -8.72 2.79
C LEU A 680 10.02 -9.71 3.08
N SER A 681 10.37 -9.91 4.36
CA SER A 681 11.50 -10.76 4.74
C SER A 681 11.31 -12.22 4.31
N THR A 682 10.10 -12.76 4.43
CA THR A 682 9.78 -14.13 3.99
C THR A 682 10.00 -14.35 2.48
N GLY A 683 9.61 -13.40 1.62
CA GLY A 683 9.86 -13.48 0.17
C GLY A 683 11.34 -13.53 -0.19
N TYR A 684 12.16 -12.70 0.46
CA TYR A 684 13.63 -12.73 0.28
C TYR A 684 14.26 -14.03 0.81
N ILE A 685 13.75 -14.59 1.91
CA ILE A 685 14.23 -15.88 2.45
C ILE A 685 13.93 -17.05 1.50
N VAL A 686 12.75 -17.07 0.85
CA VAL A 686 12.42 -18.07 -0.19
C VAL A 686 13.38 -17.95 -1.38
N ALA A 687 13.59 -16.72 -1.89
CA ALA A 687 14.54 -16.49 -2.98
C ALA A 687 15.97 -16.96 -2.63
N VAL A 688 16.49 -16.59 -1.45
CA VAL A 688 17.84 -16.95 -0.99
C VAL A 688 17.98 -18.45 -0.76
N THR A 689 16.98 -19.14 -0.21
CA THR A 689 17.04 -20.60 -0.03
C THR A 689 17.00 -21.35 -1.36
N MET A 690 16.20 -20.91 -2.33
CA MET A 690 16.21 -21.46 -3.69
C MET A 690 17.56 -21.22 -4.40
N ILE A 691 18.17 -20.04 -4.25
CA ILE A 691 19.53 -19.76 -4.74
C ILE A 691 20.57 -20.68 -4.07
N TRP A 692 20.45 -20.94 -2.76
CA TRP A 692 21.35 -21.83 -2.03
C TRP A 692 21.28 -23.28 -2.53
N PHE A 693 20.08 -23.80 -2.82
CA PHE A 693 19.92 -25.11 -3.46
C PHE A 693 20.47 -25.12 -4.91
N LEU A 694 20.28 -24.05 -5.68
CA LEU A 694 20.79 -23.97 -7.05
C LEU A 694 22.33 -23.89 -7.11
N ASN A 695 22.97 -23.17 -6.19
CA ASN A 695 24.43 -23.06 -6.04
C ASN A 695 25.12 -24.40 -5.70
N LYS A 696 24.36 -25.42 -5.28
CA LYS A 696 24.88 -26.80 -5.14
C LYS A 696 24.95 -27.55 -6.48
N LYS A 697 24.15 -27.14 -7.48
CA LYS A 697 24.05 -27.78 -8.80
C LYS A 697 24.80 -27.01 -9.90
N VAL A 698 24.83 -25.68 -9.83
CA VAL A 698 25.24 -24.78 -10.93
C VAL A 698 26.18 -23.67 -10.46
N VAL A 699 27.13 -23.26 -11.31
CA VAL A 699 27.89 -22.02 -11.12
C VAL A 699 27.04 -20.82 -11.55
N LEU A 700 26.71 -19.94 -10.60
CA LEU A 700 25.72 -18.88 -10.81
C LEU A 700 26.20 -17.66 -11.63
N MET A 701 27.51 -17.47 -11.80
CA MET A 701 28.08 -16.31 -12.52
C MET A 701 28.83 -16.77 -13.79
N PRO A 702 28.60 -16.13 -14.95
CA PRO A 702 29.30 -16.44 -16.19
C PRO A 702 30.61 -15.61 -16.28
N PRO A 703 31.72 -16.19 -16.77
CA PRO A 703 33.00 -15.47 -16.83
C PRO A 703 33.10 -14.44 -17.97
N LYS A 704 32.12 -14.36 -18.88
CA LYS A 704 32.11 -13.43 -20.03
C LYS A 704 30.69 -12.94 -20.34
N MET A 705 30.49 -11.62 -20.43
CA MET A 705 29.20 -11.00 -20.78
C MET A 705 28.70 -11.36 -22.19
N GLY A 706 29.60 -11.66 -23.13
CA GLY A 706 29.25 -12.04 -24.50
C GLY A 706 28.57 -13.40 -24.66
N ALA A 707 28.45 -14.20 -23.59
CA ALA A 707 27.76 -15.50 -23.60
C ALA A 707 26.26 -15.41 -23.24
N LEU A 708 25.71 -14.20 -23.09
CA LEU A 708 24.37 -13.94 -22.56
C LEU A 708 23.31 -13.82 -23.70
N GLN A 709 22.44 -14.82 -23.82
CA GLN A 709 21.40 -14.96 -24.87
C GLN A 709 20.19 -14.01 -24.72
N PHE A 710 20.39 -12.73 -24.42
CA PHE A 710 19.30 -11.78 -24.16
C PHE A 710 18.30 -11.65 -25.32
N GLY A 711 18.77 -11.66 -26.57
CA GLY A 711 17.91 -11.51 -27.76
C GLY A 711 16.91 -12.66 -27.92
N ASP A 712 17.34 -13.89 -27.64
CA ASP A 712 16.51 -15.09 -27.79
C ASP A 712 15.38 -15.12 -26.76
N TYR A 713 15.65 -14.63 -25.53
CA TYR A 713 14.63 -14.46 -24.47
C TYR A 713 13.51 -13.52 -24.91
N VAL A 714 13.86 -12.36 -25.46
CA VAL A 714 12.89 -11.34 -25.91
C VAL A 714 12.11 -11.82 -27.14
N LYS A 715 12.81 -12.41 -28.13
CA LYS A 715 12.21 -12.89 -29.39
C LYS A 715 11.18 -14.00 -29.17
N SER A 716 11.42 -14.90 -28.21
CA SER A 716 10.58 -16.08 -27.98
C SER A 716 9.25 -15.78 -27.27
N GLY A 717 9.16 -14.68 -26.50
CA GLY A 717 7.97 -14.37 -25.68
C GLY A 717 6.79 -13.72 -26.43
N GLY A 718 6.98 -13.23 -27.66
CA GLY A 718 6.08 -12.25 -28.32
C GLY A 718 4.60 -12.63 -28.41
N PHE A 719 4.27 -13.84 -28.88
CA PHE A 719 2.86 -14.25 -29.03
C PHE A 719 2.17 -14.54 -27.70
N LEU A 720 2.91 -15.06 -26.71
CA LEU A 720 2.40 -15.33 -25.36
C LEU A 720 2.18 -14.03 -24.57
N LEU A 721 3.01 -13.01 -24.80
CA LEU A 721 2.81 -11.64 -24.29
C LEU A 721 1.46 -11.07 -24.75
N GLY A 722 1.14 -11.15 -26.05
CA GLY A 722 -0.13 -10.65 -26.60
C GLY A 722 -1.37 -11.30 -25.96
N ARG A 723 -1.37 -12.63 -25.83
CA ARG A 723 -2.42 -13.37 -25.10
C ARG A 723 -2.53 -12.90 -23.65
N THR A 724 -1.40 -12.83 -22.95
CA THR A 724 -1.35 -12.52 -21.52
C THR A 724 -1.82 -11.10 -21.23
N LEU A 725 -1.40 -10.13 -22.03
CA LEU A 725 -1.81 -8.73 -21.93
C LEU A 725 -3.33 -8.56 -22.11
N ALA A 726 -3.94 -9.26 -23.08
CA ALA A 726 -5.39 -9.22 -23.30
C ALA A 726 -6.18 -9.72 -22.07
N VAL A 727 -5.73 -10.80 -21.41
CA VAL A 727 -6.34 -11.30 -20.16
C VAL A 727 -6.16 -10.30 -19.02
N LEU A 728 -4.94 -9.80 -18.81
CA LEU A 728 -4.62 -8.89 -17.70
C LEU A 728 -5.32 -7.53 -17.82
N ILE A 729 -5.41 -6.95 -19.02
CA ILE A 729 -6.16 -5.72 -19.26
C ILE A 729 -7.65 -5.93 -18.96
N THR A 730 -8.27 -6.99 -19.48
CA THR A 730 -9.70 -7.24 -19.28
C THR A 730 -10.05 -7.41 -17.79
N MET A 731 -9.23 -8.16 -17.05
CA MET A 731 -9.37 -8.31 -15.59
C MET A 731 -9.17 -6.98 -14.85
N THR A 732 -8.12 -6.23 -15.18
CA THR A 732 -7.77 -4.96 -14.51
C THR A 732 -8.79 -3.85 -14.79
N LEU A 733 -9.42 -3.86 -15.97
CA LEU A 733 -10.58 -3.01 -16.27
C LEU A 733 -11.79 -3.39 -15.40
N GLY A 734 -12.03 -4.68 -15.16
CA GLY A 734 -13.02 -5.14 -14.19
C GLY A 734 -12.78 -4.54 -12.80
N THR A 735 -11.56 -4.69 -12.28
CA THR A 735 -11.17 -4.11 -10.99
C THR A 735 -11.30 -2.58 -10.96
N SER A 736 -10.88 -1.88 -12.01
CA SER A 736 -11.00 -0.41 -12.13
C SER A 736 -12.46 0.05 -12.09
N MET A 737 -13.36 -0.67 -12.78
CA MET A 737 -14.80 -0.35 -12.79
C MET A 737 -15.51 -0.74 -11.49
N ALA A 738 -14.94 -1.63 -10.67
CA ALA A 738 -15.36 -1.84 -9.27
C ALA A 738 -14.81 -0.74 -8.34
N ALA A 739 -13.53 -0.39 -8.43
CA ALA A 739 -12.88 0.66 -7.63
C ALA A 739 -13.58 2.03 -7.78
N ARG A 740 -14.03 2.36 -9.00
CA ARG A 740 -14.80 3.58 -9.33
C ARG A 740 -16.17 3.66 -8.65
N GLN A 741 -16.64 2.61 -8.00
CA GLN A 741 -17.90 2.58 -7.23
C GLN A 741 -17.68 2.74 -5.72
N GLY A 742 -16.44 2.97 -5.26
CA GLY A 742 -16.09 3.22 -3.87
C GLY A 742 -15.62 1.99 -3.10
N SER A 743 -15.22 2.21 -1.84
CA SER A 743 -14.62 1.21 -0.95
C SER A 743 -15.48 -0.03 -0.80
N ASP A 744 -16.75 0.13 -0.46
CA ASP A 744 -17.60 -0.96 0.01
C ASP A 744 -17.89 -1.95 -1.14
N ALA A 745 -18.05 -1.44 -2.36
CA ALA A 745 -18.21 -2.23 -3.58
C ALA A 745 -16.91 -2.91 -4.03
N MET A 746 -15.78 -2.21 -3.93
CA MET A 746 -14.46 -2.74 -4.30
C MET A 746 -13.96 -3.81 -3.30
N ALA A 747 -14.25 -3.65 -2.01
CA ALA A 747 -13.99 -4.66 -0.98
C ALA A 747 -14.78 -5.95 -1.25
N ALA A 748 -16.08 -5.83 -1.58
CA ALA A 748 -16.91 -6.98 -1.94
C ALA A 748 -16.43 -7.66 -3.22
N HIS A 749 -16.02 -6.88 -4.23
CA HIS A 749 -15.41 -7.38 -5.46
C HIS A 749 -14.12 -8.17 -5.17
N GLN A 750 -13.23 -7.65 -4.32
CA GLN A 750 -11.97 -8.32 -3.97
C GLN A 750 -12.19 -9.69 -3.31
N ILE A 751 -13.10 -9.80 -2.32
CA ILE A 751 -13.42 -11.09 -1.66
C ILE A 751 -13.87 -12.11 -2.70
N CYS A 752 -14.83 -11.73 -3.54
CA CYS A 752 -15.45 -12.63 -4.50
C CYS A 752 -14.49 -13.02 -5.64
N MET A 753 -13.70 -12.07 -6.16
CA MET A 753 -12.68 -12.37 -7.17
C MET A 753 -11.60 -13.29 -6.62
N GLN A 754 -11.22 -13.14 -5.34
CA GLN A 754 -10.22 -14.02 -4.73
C GLN A 754 -10.75 -15.46 -4.56
N VAL A 755 -11.99 -15.63 -4.08
CA VAL A 755 -12.65 -16.95 -3.98
C VAL A 755 -12.86 -17.58 -5.35
N TRP A 756 -13.32 -16.79 -6.32
CA TRP A 756 -13.54 -17.23 -7.69
C TRP A 756 -12.24 -17.69 -8.37
N LEU A 757 -11.16 -16.91 -8.27
CA LEU A 757 -9.83 -17.31 -8.79
C LEU A 757 -9.30 -18.56 -8.08
N ALA A 758 -9.39 -18.63 -6.75
CA ALA A 758 -8.84 -19.73 -5.97
C ALA A 758 -9.50 -21.08 -6.29
N VAL A 759 -10.83 -21.11 -6.42
CA VAL A 759 -11.57 -22.32 -6.79
C VAL A 759 -11.31 -22.71 -8.25
N SER A 760 -11.15 -21.73 -9.14
CA SER A 760 -10.92 -21.99 -10.57
C SER A 760 -9.57 -22.69 -10.84
N LEU A 761 -8.54 -22.45 -10.01
CA LEU A 761 -7.22 -23.06 -10.19
C LEU A 761 -7.20 -24.59 -9.97
N LEU A 762 -8.21 -25.17 -9.30
CA LEU A 762 -8.39 -26.63 -9.30
C LEU A 762 -8.66 -27.18 -10.71
N THR A 763 -9.26 -26.37 -11.59
CA THR A 763 -9.54 -26.74 -13.00
C THR A 763 -8.36 -26.45 -13.92
N ASP A 764 -7.50 -25.48 -13.59
CA ASP A 764 -6.22 -25.23 -14.27
C ASP A 764 -5.24 -26.39 -14.05
N ALA A 765 -5.23 -26.99 -12.86
CA ALA A 765 -4.48 -28.22 -12.59
C ALA A 765 -4.91 -29.39 -13.49
N LEU A 766 -6.22 -29.63 -13.63
CA LEU A 766 -6.76 -30.64 -14.54
C LEU A 766 -6.44 -30.33 -16.02
N ALA A 767 -6.52 -29.05 -16.41
CA ALA A 767 -6.17 -28.61 -17.75
C ALA A 767 -4.68 -28.83 -18.07
N ALA A 768 -3.78 -28.55 -17.12
CA ALA A 768 -2.34 -28.76 -17.26
C ALA A 768 -1.96 -30.26 -17.35
N SER A 769 -2.63 -31.13 -16.60
CA SER A 769 -2.42 -32.59 -16.71
C SER A 769 -2.98 -33.13 -18.04
N GLY A 770 -4.12 -32.62 -18.51
CA GLY A 770 -4.67 -32.93 -19.84
C GLY A 770 -3.75 -32.46 -20.99
N GLN A 771 -3.21 -31.25 -20.88
CA GLN A 771 -2.22 -30.68 -21.82
C GLN A 771 -1.01 -31.61 -21.99
N ALA A 772 -0.41 -32.05 -20.88
CA ALA A 772 0.80 -32.88 -20.90
C ALA A 772 0.57 -34.23 -21.59
N LEU A 773 -0.57 -34.87 -21.31
CA LEU A 773 -0.94 -36.14 -21.95
C LEU A 773 -1.21 -35.98 -23.44
N ILE A 774 -2.01 -34.97 -23.83
CA ILE A 774 -2.33 -34.73 -25.25
C ILE A 774 -1.05 -34.45 -26.04
N ALA A 775 -0.12 -33.64 -25.52
CA ALA A 775 1.17 -33.42 -26.16
C ALA A 775 1.94 -34.73 -26.39
N SER A 776 1.94 -35.65 -25.40
CA SER A 776 2.61 -36.95 -25.54
C SER A 776 1.93 -37.87 -26.56
N TYR A 777 0.61 -38.06 -26.50
CA TYR A 777 -0.07 -38.96 -27.44
C TYR A 777 -0.15 -38.38 -28.87
N VAL A 778 -0.20 -37.05 -29.03
CA VAL A 778 -0.01 -36.39 -30.34
C VAL A 778 1.39 -36.65 -30.89
N SER A 779 2.45 -36.53 -30.07
CA SER A 779 3.83 -36.83 -30.53
C SER A 779 4.07 -38.31 -30.88
N LYS A 780 3.19 -39.21 -30.43
CA LYS A 780 3.18 -40.65 -30.78
C LYS A 780 2.28 -40.97 -31.98
N GLY A 781 1.55 -39.99 -32.53
CA GLY A 781 0.56 -40.20 -33.60
C GLY A 781 -0.74 -40.90 -33.16
N ASP A 782 -0.97 -41.12 -31.86
CA ASP A 782 -2.16 -41.81 -31.34
C ASP A 782 -3.35 -40.85 -31.19
N PHE A 783 -3.86 -40.40 -32.33
CA PHE A 783 -5.02 -39.51 -32.41
C PHE A 783 -6.31 -40.13 -31.85
N LYS A 784 -6.40 -41.47 -31.75
CA LYS A 784 -7.54 -42.18 -31.16
C LYS A 784 -7.56 -41.98 -29.64
N THR A 785 -6.43 -42.20 -28.97
CA THR A 785 -6.30 -41.94 -27.52
C THR A 785 -6.42 -40.44 -27.22
N VAL A 786 -5.88 -39.54 -28.06
CA VAL A 786 -6.08 -38.08 -27.93
C VAL A 786 -7.56 -37.69 -27.99
N ARG A 787 -8.35 -38.28 -28.91
CA ARG A 787 -9.81 -38.05 -29.04
C ARG A 787 -10.56 -38.45 -27.75
N GLU A 788 -10.21 -39.58 -27.15
CA GLU A 788 -10.83 -40.05 -25.90
C GLU A 788 -10.37 -39.28 -24.66
N ILE A 789 -9.08 -38.92 -24.54
CA ILE A 789 -8.59 -38.03 -23.47
C ILE A 789 -9.30 -36.67 -23.55
N THR A 790 -9.44 -36.09 -24.75
CA THR A 790 -10.11 -34.79 -24.95
C THR A 790 -11.57 -34.83 -24.49
N LYS A 791 -12.34 -35.86 -24.88
CA LYS A 791 -13.71 -36.08 -24.41
C LYS A 791 -13.77 -36.25 -22.88
N PHE A 792 -12.85 -37.02 -22.31
CA PHE A 792 -12.82 -37.33 -20.88
C PHE A 792 -12.51 -36.08 -20.04
N VAL A 793 -11.46 -35.33 -20.39
CA VAL A 793 -11.09 -34.08 -19.69
C VAL A 793 -12.23 -33.07 -19.75
N LEU A 794 -12.88 -32.90 -20.91
CA LEU A 794 -14.06 -32.01 -21.02
C LEU A 794 -15.22 -32.47 -20.12
N LYS A 795 -15.53 -33.77 -20.09
CA LYS A 795 -16.62 -34.33 -19.25
C LYS A 795 -16.33 -34.16 -17.76
N ILE A 796 -15.11 -34.46 -17.32
CA ILE A 796 -14.67 -34.25 -15.93
C ILE A 796 -14.63 -32.76 -15.60
N GLY A 797 -14.26 -31.90 -16.55
CA GLY A 797 -14.30 -30.45 -16.43
C GLY A 797 -15.68 -29.89 -16.11
N VAL A 798 -16.69 -30.26 -16.90
CA VAL A 798 -18.09 -29.87 -16.63
C VAL A 798 -18.55 -30.40 -15.28
N LEU A 799 -18.30 -31.67 -14.97
CA LEU A 799 -18.66 -32.27 -13.68
C LEU A 799 -18.02 -31.54 -12.50
N THR A 800 -16.74 -31.17 -12.63
CA THR A 800 -15.99 -30.42 -11.61
C THR A 800 -16.55 -29.02 -11.46
N GLY A 801 -16.74 -28.28 -12.55
CA GLY A 801 -17.30 -26.93 -12.54
C GLY A 801 -18.72 -26.86 -11.96
N VAL A 802 -19.59 -27.84 -12.26
CA VAL A 802 -20.93 -27.96 -11.66
C VAL A 802 -20.88 -28.32 -10.17
N SER A 803 -19.95 -29.20 -9.77
CA SER A 803 -19.73 -29.53 -8.36
C SER A 803 -19.25 -28.31 -7.57
N LEU A 804 -18.29 -27.56 -8.11
CA LEU A 804 -17.77 -26.32 -7.51
C LEU A 804 -18.83 -25.21 -7.46
N ALA A 805 -19.66 -25.06 -8.50
CA ALA A 805 -20.81 -24.16 -8.49
C ALA A 805 -21.78 -24.50 -7.35
N THR A 806 -22.11 -25.78 -7.17
CA THR A 806 -23.04 -26.26 -6.14
C THR A 806 -22.46 -26.05 -4.74
N ILE A 807 -21.20 -26.42 -4.51
CA ILE A 807 -20.51 -26.25 -3.22
C ILE A 807 -20.42 -24.77 -2.85
N LEU A 808 -20.05 -23.88 -3.78
CA LEU A 808 -19.97 -22.44 -3.53
C LEU A 808 -21.36 -21.82 -3.31
N GLY A 809 -22.36 -22.20 -4.10
CA GLY A 809 -23.72 -21.69 -3.95
C GLY A 809 -24.33 -21.98 -2.57
N LEU A 810 -24.01 -23.13 -1.98
CA LEU A 810 -24.46 -23.52 -0.65
C LEU A 810 -23.59 -22.98 0.50
N SER A 811 -22.28 -22.84 0.31
CA SER A 811 -21.34 -22.50 1.41
C SER A 811 -20.89 -21.05 1.46
N PHE A 812 -20.86 -20.32 0.34
CA PHE A 812 -20.17 -19.02 0.27
C PHE A 812 -20.82 -17.94 1.17
N GLY A 813 -22.14 -17.98 1.35
CA GLY A 813 -22.83 -17.09 2.31
C GLY A 813 -22.37 -17.28 3.77
N SER A 814 -22.05 -18.51 4.17
CA SER A 814 -21.50 -18.84 5.48
C SER A 814 -19.99 -18.58 5.59
N LEU A 815 -19.27 -18.55 4.47
CA LEU A 815 -17.84 -18.26 4.41
C LEU A 815 -17.53 -16.76 4.34
N ALA A 816 -18.42 -15.93 3.78
CA ALA A 816 -18.21 -14.48 3.65
C ALA A 816 -17.86 -13.76 4.97
N PRO A 817 -18.50 -14.07 6.13
CA PRO A 817 -18.14 -13.47 7.43
C PRO A 817 -16.73 -13.81 7.96
N LEU A 818 -16.04 -14.80 7.37
CA LEU A 818 -14.63 -15.05 7.71
C LEU A 818 -13.73 -13.92 7.22
N PHE A 819 -14.06 -13.36 6.04
CA PHE A 819 -13.27 -12.33 5.37
C PHE A 819 -13.51 -10.93 5.92
N THR A 820 -14.75 -10.58 6.27
CA THR A 820 -15.06 -9.27 6.87
C THR A 820 -16.27 -9.32 7.79
N LYS A 821 -16.34 -8.37 8.72
CA LYS A 821 -17.48 -8.16 9.63
C LYS A 821 -18.39 -6.99 9.20
N ASP A 822 -18.04 -6.24 8.16
CA ASP A 822 -18.83 -5.08 7.71
C ASP A 822 -20.15 -5.54 7.06
N PRO A 823 -21.34 -5.21 7.64
CA PRO A 823 -22.62 -5.66 7.12
C PRO A 823 -22.94 -5.08 5.73
N LYS A 824 -22.40 -3.91 5.36
CA LYS A 824 -22.58 -3.37 4.01
C LYS A 824 -21.84 -4.21 2.98
N VAL A 825 -20.57 -4.52 3.24
CA VAL A 825 -19.74 -5.32 2.34
C VAL A 825 -20.32 -6.73 2.23
N LEU A 826 -20.76 -7.34 3.33
CA LEU A 826 -21.45 -8.64 3.30
C LEU A 826 -22.75 -8.60 2.47
N GLY A 827 -23.55 -7.53 2.56
CA GLY A 827 -24.72 -7.33 1.71
C GLY A 827 -24.39 -7.27 0.22
N ILE A 828 -23.32 -6.58 -0.16
CA ILE A 828 -22.85 -6.51 -1.56
C ILE A 828 -22.27 -7.86 -2.01
N VAL A 829 -21.48 -8.55 -1.17
CA VAL A 829 -20.97 -9.91 -1.42
C VAL A 829 -22.11 -10.89 -1.69
N GLY A 830 -23.25 -10.75 -1.01
CA GLY A 830 -24.47 -11.50 -1.29
C GLY A 830 -24.92 -11.45 -2.76
N THR A 831 -24.79 -10.30 -3.42
CA THR A 831 -25.08 -10.15 -4.86
C THR A 831 -24.03 -10.83 -5.75
N GLY A 832 -22.80 -10.94 -5.27
CA GLY A 832 -21.70 -11.62 -5.96
C GLY A 832 -21.78 -13.15 -5.92
N VAL A 833 -22.54 -13.75 -4.99
CA VAL A 833 -22.67 -15.21 -4.84
C VAL A 833 -23.09 -15.88 -6.15
N LEU A 834 -24.04 -15.28 -6.88
CA LEU A 834 -24.51 -15.81 -8.17
C LEU A 834 -23.41 -15.82 -9.24
N PHE A 835 -22.60 -14.77 -9.34
CA PHE A 835 -21.43 -14.75 -10.22
C PHE A 835 -20.41 -15.82 -9.81
N VAL A 836 -20.04 -15.85 -8.52
CA VAL A 836 -18.98 -16.71 -7.98
C VAL A 836 -19.30 -18.18 -8.17
N SER A 837 -20.56 -18.58 -8.02
CA SER A 837 -21.03 -19.95 -8.20
C SER A 837 -21.38 -20.30 -9.67
N ALA A 838 -22.31 -19.57 -10.30
CA ALA A 838 -22.87 -19.98 -11.60
C ALA A 838 -21.89 -19.86 -12.78
N SER A 839 -20.81 -19.10 -12.63
CA SER A 839 -19.76 -19.02 -13.68
C SER A 839 -18.74 -20.16 -13.64
N GLN A 840 -18.68 -20.98 -12.58
CA GLN A 840 -17.68 -22.05 -12.45
C GLN A 840 -17.70 -23.11 -13.59
N PRO A 841 -18.86 -23.56 -14.12
CA PRO A 841 -18.86 -24.51 -15.25
C PRO A 841 -18.30 -23.91 -16.53
N ILE A 842 -18.55 -22.62 -16.76
CA ILE A 842 -18.00 -21.85 -17.89
C ILE A 842 -16.49 -21.69 -17.71
N ASN A 843 -16.05 -21.33 -16.50
CA ASN A 843 -14.63 -21.12 -16.22
C ASN A 843 -13.82 -22.42 -16.33
N ALA A 844 -14.33 -23.52 -15.80
CA ALA A 844 -13.72 -24.85 -15.90
C ALA A 844 -13.49 -25.27 -17.36
N LEU A 845 -14.48 -25.04 -18.24
CA LEU A 845 -14.35 -25.27 -19.67
C LEU A 845 -13.32 -24.33 -20.31
N ALA A 846 -13.30 -23.04 -19.95
CA ALA A 846 -12.34 -22.08 -20.47
C ALA A 846 -10.88 -22.50 -20.19
N PHE A 847 -10.54 -22.83 -18.94
CA PHE A 847 -9.20 -23.32 -18.57
C PHE A 847 -8.84 -24.61 -19.31
N ILE A 848 -9.79 -25.55 -19.43
CA ILE A 848 -9.57 -26.79 -20.18
C ILE A 848 -9.32 -26.52 -21.66
N PHE A 849 -10.07 -25.64 -22.32
CA PHE A 849 -9.80 -25.31 -23.73
C PHE A 849 -8.42 -24.69 -23.93
N ASP A 850 -7.92 -23.85 -23.02
CA ASP A 850 -6.53 -23.38 -23.07
C ASP A 850 -5.52 -24.55 -23.00
N GLY A 851 -5.69 -25.47 -22.03
CA GLY A 851 -4.85 -26.67 -21.90
C GLY A 851 -4.91 -27.59 -23.13
N LEU A 852 -6.09 -27.78 -23.71
CA LEU A 852 -6.29 -28.53 -24.96
C LEU A 852 -5.54 -27.87 -26.13
N HIS A 853 -5.67 -26.55 -26.31
CA HIS A 853 -4.96 -25.82 -27.36
C HIS A 853 -3.43 -25.88 -27.20
N TYR A 854 -2.94 -25.84 -25.97
CA TYR A 854 -1.52 -25.99 -25.67
C TYR A 854 -1.02 -27.42 -25.89
N GLY A 855 -1.85 -28.44 -25.63
CA GLY A 855 -1.51 -29.85 -25.90
C GLY A 855 -1.27 -30.11 -27.39
N VAL A 856 -2.04 -29.45 -28.27
CA VAL A 856 -1.85 -29.51 -29.73
C VAL A 856 -1.01 -28.36 -30.30
N SER A 857 -0.33 -27.57 -29.44
CA SER A 857 0.54 -26.45 -29.82
C SER A 857 -0.09 -25.33 -30.69
N ASP A 858 -1.41 -25.11 -30.59
CA ASP A 858 -2.16 -24.12 -31.39
C ASP A 858 -2.04 -22.68 -30.83
N PHE A 859 -0.81 -22.29 -30.51
CA PHE A 859 -0.50 -21.02 -29.84
C PHE A 859 -0.95 -19.78 -30.64
N ARG A 860 -0.94 -19.87 -31.98
CA ARG A 860 -1.41 -18.78 -32.86
C ARG A 860 -2.91 -18.53 -32.69
N TYR A 861 -3.73 -19.58 -32.68
CA TYR A 861 -5.17 -19.44 -32.43
C TYR A 861 -5.44 -18.95 -30.99
N ALA A 862 -4.75 -19.54 -30.00
CA ALA A 862 -4.90 -19.18 -28.59
C ALA A 862 -4.53 -17.71 -28.30
N ALA A 863 -3.59 -17.12 -29.06
CA ALA A 863 -3.27 -15.69 -28.94
C ALA A 863 -4.31 -14.79 -29.63
N CYS A 864 -4.62 -15.04 -30.91
CA CYS A 864 -5.51 -14.19 -31.68
C CYS A 864 -6.96 -14.19 -31.14
N SER A 865 -7.47 -15.36 -30.73
CA SER A 865 -8.79 -15.46 -30.12
C SER A 865 -8.87 -14.71 -28.78
N MET A 866 -7.86 -14.81 -27.92
CA MET A 866 -7.82 -14.09 -26.64
C MET A 866 -7.81 -12.57 -26.81
N MET A 867 -7.08 -12.06 -27.81
CA MET A 867 -7.05 -10.62 -28.11
C MET A 867 -8.42 -10.10 -28.56
N LEU A 868 -9.13 -10.85 -29.41
CA LEU A 868 -10.47 -10.49 -29.86
C LEU A 868 -11.51 -10.59 -28.73
N VAL A 869 -11.50 -11.69 -27.96
CA VAL A 869 -12.38 -11.90 -26.80
C VAL A 869 -12.14 -10.83 -25.73
N GLY A 870 -10.87 -10.50 -25.45
CA GLY A 870 -10.49 -9.44 -24.51
C GLY A 870 -10.96 -8.06 -24.96
N ALA A 871 -10.82 -7.71 -26.25
CA ALA A 871 -11.28 -6.44 -26.79
C ALA A 871 -12.81 -6.29 -26.72
N MET A 872 -13.57 -7.31 -27.10
CA MET A 872 -15.04 -7.33 -26.98
C MET A 872 -15.49 -7.17 -25.53
N SER A 873 -14.89 -7.93 -24.61
CA SER A 873 -15.25 -7.92 -23.19
C SER A 873 -14.85 -6.62 -22.49
N SER A 874 -13.70 -6.06 -22.84
CA SER A 874 -13.24 -4.75 -22.36
C SER A 874 -14.16 -3.61 -22.82
N THR A 875 -14.66 -3.69 -24.06
CA THR A 875 -15.64 -2.72 -24.58
C THR A 875 -16.95 -2.77 -23.78
N PHE A 876 -17.43 -3.97 -23.46
CA PHE A 876 -18.60 -4.16 -22.59
C PHE A 876 -18.36 -3.64 -21.16
N LEU A 877 -17.22 -3.97 -20.55
CA LEU A 877 -16.83 -3.52 -19.21
C LEU A 877 -16.68 -1.99 -19.09
N LEU A 878 -16.34 -1.29 -20.17
CA LEU A 878 -16.31 0.18 -20.18
C LEU A 878 -17.70 0.83 -20.24
N TYR A 879 -18.74 0.09 -20.66
CA TYR A 879 -20.10 0.61 -20.81
C TYR A 879 -21.05 0.14 -19.70
N ALA A 880 -21.24 -1.18 -19.54
CA ALA A 880 -22.29 -1.76 -18.70
C ALA A 880 -22.26 -1.31 -17.22
N PRO A 881 -21.11 -1.22 -16.53
CA PRO A 881 -21.08 -0.79 -15.13
C PRO A 881 -21.50 0.67 -14.91
N ARG A 882 -21.52 1.51 -15.95
CA ARG A 882 -22.04 2.89 -15.86
C ARG A 882 -23.57 2.93 -15.74
N ALA A 883 -24.25 1.90 -16.23
CA ALA A 883 -25.71 1.79 -16.20
C ALA A 883 -26.21 0.89 -15.05
N THR A 884 -25.48 -0.19 -14.73
CA THR A 884 -25.93 -1.22 -13.78
C THR A 884 -25.01 -1.39 -12.56
N GLY A 885 -23.97 -0.58 -12.40
CA GLY A 885 -23.01 -0.70 -11.30
C GLY A 885 -22.25 -2.04 -11.29
N LEU A 886 -21.98 -2.58 -10.11
CA LEU A 886 -21.22 -3.81 -9.90
C LEU A 886 -21.81 -5.03 -10.65
N PRO A 887 -23.15 -5.25 -10.73
CA PRO A 887 -23.79 -6.13 -11.71
C PRO A 887 -23.18 -6.13 -13.12
N GLY A 888 -22.84 -4.95 -13.66
CA GLY A 888 -22.23 -4.83 -14.99
C GLY A 888 -20.78 -5.31 -15.05
N VAL A 889 -20.04 -5.24 -13.94
CA VAL A 889 -18.66 -5.75 -13.84
C VAL A 889 -18.68 -7.27 -13.85
N TRP A 890 -19.52 -7.89 -13.01
CA TRP A 890 -19.69 -9.35 -13.00
C TRP A 890 -20.11 -9.86 -14.39
N ALA A 891 -21.12 -9.23 -15.01
CA ALA A 891 -21.61 -9.61 -16.33
C ALA A 891 -20.51 -9.53 -17.40
N GLY A 892 -19.65 -8.52 -17.37
CA GLY A 892 -18.52 -8.41 -18.30
C GLY A 892 -17.41 -9.45 -18.09
N LEU A 893 -17.17 -9.87 -16.85
CA LEU A 893 -16.23 -10.96 -16.53
C LEU A 893 -16.81 -12.34 -16.86
N THR A 894 -18.12 -12.55 -16.69
CA THR A 894 -18.80 -13.76 -17.19
C THR A 894 -18.82 -13.80 -18.71
N LEU A 895 -19.06 -12.66 -19.38
CA LEU A 895 -18.99 -12.54 -20.85
C LEU A 895 -17.59 -12.89 -21.37
N PHE A 896 -16.54 -12.42 -20.70
CA PHE A 896 -15.15 -12.76 -21.05
C PHE A 896 -14.90 -14.27 -21.04
N MET A 897 -15.29 -14.97 -19.97
CA MET A 897 -15.10 -16.43 -19.89
C MET A 897 -16.08 -17.21 -20.77
N GLY A 898 -17.29 -16.70 -21.01
CA GLY A 898 -18.25 -17.25 -21.97
C GLY A 898 -17.72 -17.19 -23.40
N LEU A 899 -17.25 -16.03 -23.85
CA LEU A 899 -16.64 -15.85 -25.17
C LEU A 899 -15.36 -16.69 -25.36
N ARG A 900 -14.54 -16.81 -24.31
CA ARG A 900 -13.36 -17.71 -24.29
C ARG A 900 -13.75 -19.18 -24.45
N THR A 901 -14.79 -19.60 -23.74
CA THR A 901 -15.38 -20.96 -23.84
C THR A 901 -15.92 -21.24 -25.25
N VAL A 902 -16.65 -20.28 -25.83
CA VAL A 902 -17.16 -20.38 -27.20
C VAL A 902 -16.02 -20.45 -28.22
N ALA A 903 -14.97 -19.63 -28.08
CA ALA A 903 -13.82 -19.66 -28.97
C ALA A 903 -13.08 -21.01 -28.96
N GLY A 904 -12.92 -21.63 -27.79
CA GLY A 904 -12.33 -22.97 -27.66
C GLY A 904 -13.19 -24.06 -28.31
N PHE A 905 -14.50 -24.03 -28.06
CA PHE A 905 -15.45 -24.97 -28.65
C PHE A 905 -15.52 -24.86 -30.19
N VAL A 906 -15.59 -23.65 -30.73
CA VAL A 906 -15.58 -23.38 -32.18
C VAL A 906 -14.30 -23.94 -32.84
N ARG A 907 -13.15 -23.86 -32.16
CA ARG A 907 -11.88 -24.37 -32.71
C ARG A 907 -11.79 -25.89 -32.70
N LEU A 908 -12.40 -26.56 -31.73
CA LEU A 908 -12.55 -28.02 -31.73
C LEU A 908 -13.51 -28.51 -32.82
N LEU A 909 -14.53 -27.71 -33.17
CA LEU A 909 -15.44 -27.99 -34.29
C LEU A 909 -14.85 -27.63 -35.67
N SER A 910 -13.69 -26.96 -35.72
CA SER A 910 -13.08 -26.48 -36.97
C SER A 910 -12.32 -27.59 -37.69
N LYS A 911 -12.89 -28.10 -38.80
CA LYS A 911 -12.25 -29.12 -39.67
C LYS A 911 -10.89 -28.70 -40.23
N SER A 912 -10.62 -27.39 -40.33
CA SER A 912 -9.36 -26.79 -40.78
C SER A 912 -8.40 -26.41 -39.64
N GLY A 913 -8.64 -26.90 -38.42
CA GLY A 913 -7.72 -26.79 -37.28
C GLY A 913 -6.90 -28.05 -37.06
N PRO A 914 -5.98 -28.06 -36.06
CA PRO A 914 -5.21 -29.25 -35.67
C PRO A 914 -6.09 -30.40 -35.12
N TRP A 915 -7.40 -30.19 -35.01
CA TRP A 915 -8.40 -31.15 -34.54
C TRP A 915 -9.11 -31.92 -35.65
N TRP A 916 -8.55 -31.97 -36.87
CA TRP A 916 -9.17 -32.64 -38.03
C TRP A 916 -9.61 -34.08 -37.71
N PHE A 917 -8.80 -34.80 -36.93
CA PHE A 917 -9.03 -36.19 -36.47
C PHE A 917 -10.23 -36.36 -35.52
N LEU A 918 -10.85 -35.28 -35.04
CA LEU A 918 -12.13 -35.36 -34.32
C LEU A 918 -13.33 -35.54 -35.27
N HIS A 919 -13.16 -35.21 -36.56
CA HIS A 919 -14.23 -35.09 -37.58
C HIS A 919 -14.17 -36.14 -38.68
N THR A 920 -13.09 -36.92 -38.76
CA THR A 920 -12.99 -38.11 -39.60
C THR A 920 -13.25 -39.36 -38.77
N ASP A 921 -14.02 -40.30 -39.34
CA ASP A 921 -14.19 -41.62 -38.74
C ASP A 921 -12.95 -42.48 -39.06
N LEU A 922 -12.14 -42.68 -38.03
CA LEU A 922 -10.79 -43.25 -38.09
C LEU A 922 -10.75 -44.76 -38.45
N GLU A 923 -11.89 -45.38 -38.76
CA GLU A 923 -12.00 -46.82 -38.99
C GLU A 923 -11.46 -47.29 -40.35
N GLY A 924 -11.27 -46.37 -41.31
CA GLY A 924 -10.74 -46.67 -42.65
C GLY A 924 -9.28 -46.23 -42.93
N ALA A 925 -8.69 -45.36 -42.09
CA ALA A 925 -7.49 -44.60 -42.46
C ALA A 925 -6.17 -45.32 -42.15
N LYS A 926 -5.85 -46.41 -42.87
CA LYS A 926 -4.51 -47.01 -42.84
C LYS A 926 -3.51 -46.21 -43.69
N VAL A 927 -2.45 -45.72 -43.03
CA VAL A 927 -1.13 -45.37 -43.60
C VAL A 927 -1.15 -44.42 -44.80
N GLY A 928 -1.24 -43.12 -44.51
CA GLY A 928 -0.62 -42.06 -45.32
C GLY A 928 0.44 -41.38 -44.44
N GLY A 929 1.70 -41.42 -44.86
CA GLY A 929 2.83 -41.02 -44.00
C GLY A 929 3.06 -39.51 -43.88
N TYR A 930 3.61 -39.12 -42.74
CA TYR A 930 4.32 -37.87 -42.45
C TYR A 930 5.55 -38.20 -41.59
#